data_AF-A0A496ACI0-F1
#
_entry.id   AF-A0A496ACI0-F1
#
_cell.length_a   1.000
_cell.length_b   1.000
_cell.length_c   1.000
_cell.angle_alpha   90.00
_cell.angle_beta   90.00
_cell.angle_gamma   90.00
#
_symmetry.space_group_name_H-M   'P 1'
#
loop_
_entity.id
_entity.type
_entity.pdbx_description
1 polymer ?
#
loop_
_entity_poly.entity_id
_entity_poly.type
_entity_poly.pdbx_seq_one_letter_code
_entity_poly.pdbx_strand_id
1 'polypeptide(L)'
;MRYNSMTHSKLSIFLIILPLITTVTFVAGVKAQDTENNNTPLQEFINKAKELMDSNQLEEAIEIYERIVIAAPDDDELRLKLATLYTRINQHEKAAQIYSQLLEDDPDNIKYQDERFKSLQAAGKHNEALEIVQVYIQMYPEAGVHYAQLARLYDAEGNDTSAIENYKKATVFEYGDKEIYLRLAEYYFLNEDIAAAEEALKNAISYATEWDKEVIERQLLNLYRYQGNFEEMLQKFETEGTLTLEMQTQRARYFQNAGYLEKAAVHFKKAIEMTNSSYERNDISNELLNLYSKQGREDLALAFYEAEAERNNISKDISRTYSSSGITIQFGDDDIRRTLINVYKNQEKINVLETLFEGKLEKDVDNPTVLEMLAEIYWESNNYQKAAEAYHTLGNTKSMGRRNIRSYFHAAAAFHKNNQPDMVKTVLNQANTALSSTNYKQDASFLGALATICLNNKMYDQALELAEDAVSQAKDWKEYLYEILAKSYLGEKRYEDAFEAYQQMAMTDRSYHKDRAERGMNDAAKAGNLYEKWIPEQLKKVQENPYDPKYVLELAKSYEATDNTKEAVAQYERLTELEEEKAQWYRKLGTLYQNLPQENSNTDTVSEESNTEHSKKSINAYEKAIELEPTSYQLYDLLAQTYIKTTQTPQAEATYRSALNAPLTQSNYDAAIRAILQLYADDGQEDKRISILEELKPKMDKSAVLLELLGDLYKKVGDSKKAELNYSQWLQIRQKELNSTKSISYYRSFADKLLDKGLFPETALFYAKRAFIKNTYSGYDYLTTLGGACVANGLYDEALRHFKNALSLILDEYYTDMLWKEIAETIKYVNDKERYIQMLETLIDSMPSHRTNARANIYHVIADFYAENETPEYVENYLINTGFIPETAWITLGPFDNKDSVGLLTAYIPEETTQIDTTAMYYGKDKPIRWKKPDDGKRNGMIWLGSDIDWTASYAWTIVSSPDERDITIRFDSDDQGIIWLNGSKVFSHNRMGGAQIDRYTVPITLKQGDNTILVKVCNATIHTCFFMRLTDIHGTPFKDLKFIKADELLNTPAPKQTFHVNVNLGLAEYYHKNNMYDKAMEQMQQTGTLHENLWMTLGPFDNIAGIGYNTEYIPDDTTQIDPIAKYDGIDEKISWKKFTDTAFDGFIDFGEDINWRVAYAWTTISSPDEREVLFRFGSDDQSKIWLNSTEVFADTRAQTALLDKNTIPVTLKKGENTILVKVCNEEMSWGFYLRITDTDGNPFKDLIFNDTQD
;
A
#
# COMPACT_ATOMS: atom_id res chain seq x y z
N MET A 1 8.09 66.18 -14.93
CA MET A 1 7.08 67.20 -15.26
C MET A 1 6.09 66.61 -16.27
N ARG A 2 4.90 67.22 -16.42
CA ARG A 2 4.00 67.31 -17.60
C ARG A 2 4.30 66.44 -18.85
N TYR A 3 3.32 65.86 -19.57
CA TYR A 3 1.87 65.63 -19.39
C TYR A 3 1.35 64.76 -20.56
N ASN A 4 0.11 64.26 -20.46
CA ASN A 4 -0.82 63.65 -21.45
C ASN A 4 -0.61 63.95 -22.97
N SER A 5 -1.14 63.17 -23.95
CA SER A 5 -2.38 62.35 -23.95
C SER A 5 -2.55 61.44 -25.19
N MET A 6 -3.29 60.31 -25.02
CA MET A 6 -4.30 59.73 -25.97
C MET A 6 -3.82 59.12 -27.33
N THR A 7 -4.43 58.07 -27.93
CA THR A 7 -5.62 57.23 -27.57
C THR A 7 -5.65 55.84 -28.27
N HIS A 8 -6.36 54.87 -27.65
CA HIS A 8 -7.13 53.74 -28.22
C HIS A 8 -6.50 52.53 -28.98
N SER A 9 -6.21 51.48 -28.19
CA SER A 9 -6.88 50.14 -28.18
C SER A 9 -6.76 49.07 -29.29
N LYS A 10 -6.20 47.90 -28.87
CA LYS A 10 -6.44 46.48 -29.26
C LYS A 10 -6.09 46.05 -30.71
N LEU A 11 -5.63 44.81 -31.00
CA LEU A 11 -5.54 43.56 -30.20
C LEU A 11 -4.25 42.73 -30.52
N SER A 12 -3.91 41.81 -29.61
CA SER A 12 -2.98 40.66 -29.59
C SER A 12 -2.69 39.90 -30.91
N ILE A 13 -1.59 39.14 -31.13
CA ILE A 13 -0.39 38.77 -30.31
C ILE A 13 0.81 38.36 -31.23
N PHE A 14 2.05 38.35 -30.72
CA PHE A 14 3.32 37.88 -31.35
C PHE A 14 3.90 36.69 -30.53
N LEU A 15 4.64 35.66 -31.01
CA LEU A 15 5.78 35.51 -31.94
C LEU A 15 7.20 35.89 -31.41
N ILE A 16 8.14 34.93 -31.56
CA ILE A 16 9.60 35.08 -31.87
C ILE A 16 10.62 35.39 -30.73
N ILE A 17 11.30 34.32 -30.26
CA ILE A 17 12.75 33.99 -30.47
C ILE A 17 13.88 34.96 -29.98
N LEU A 18 14.70 34.45 -29.04
CA LEU A 18 16.16 34.69 -28.76
C LEU A 18 16.66 36.12 -28.44
N PRO A 19 17.95 36.35 -28.04
CA PRO A 19 19.02 35.41 -27.64
C PRO A 19 19.71 35.73 -26.29
N LEU A 20 20.52 34.81 -25.76
CA LEU A 20 21.90 35.15 -25.34
C LEU A 20 22.85 33.93 -25.23
N ILE A 21 23.96 33.97 -25.97
CA ILE A 21 25.11 33.06 -25.83
C ILE A 21 26.29 33.88 -25.31
N THR A 22 26.86 33.52 -24.16
CA THR A 22 28.15 34.08 -23.67
C THR A 22 29.02 33.05 -22.94
N THR A 23 29.20 31.85 -23.49
CA THR A 23 30.22 30.90 -22.99
C THR A 23 30.91 29.99 -24.03
N VAL A 24 30.70 30.20 -25.34
CA VAL A 24 31.55 29.58 -26.38
C VAL A 24 31.96 30.60 -27.45
N THR A 25 32.88 31.49 -27.08
CA THR A 25 33.66 32.30 -28.05
C THR A 25 35.06 31.73 -28.19
N PHE A 26 35.17 30.49 -28.66
CA PHE A 26 36.41 29.91 -29.18
C PHE A 26 36.08 28.83 -30.23
N VAL A 27 37.04 28.49 -31.09
CA VAL A 27 36.92 27.46 -32.15
C VAL A 27 35.88 27.77 -33.25
N ALA A 28 35.97 28.97 -33.85
CA ALA A 28 35.42 29.26 -35.17
C ALA A 28 36.41 30.10 -35.99
N GLY A 29 37.57 29.54 -36.35
CA GLY A 29 38.68 30.38 -36.85
C GLY A 29 39.97 29.74 -37.36
N VAL A 30 39.99 28.51 -37.87
CA VAL A 30 41.11 27.99 -38.70
C VAL A 30 40.55 27.28 -39.93
N LYS A 31 41.17 27.48 -41.09
CA LYS A 31 40.77 26.85 -42.36
C LYS A 31 41.98 26.24 -43.06
N ALA A 32 42.00 24.90 -43.11
CA ALA A 32 42.94 24.02 -43.81
C ALA A 32 44.42 24.01 -43.33
N GLN A 33 45.03 22.81 -43.40
CA GLN A 33 46.43 22.47 -43.09
C GLN A 33 46.80 22.66 -41.59
N ASP A 34 47.20 21.64 -40.83
CA ASP A 34 47.88 20.37 -41.17
C ASP A 34 47.19 19.11 -40.60
N THR A 35 47.92 17.98 -40.54
CA THR A 35 47.42 16.59 -40.47
C THR A 35 47.40 15.94 -39.07
N GLU A 36 46.54 14.92 -38.96
CA GLU A 36 46.46 13.88 -37.91
C GLU A 36 45.90 14.28 -36.53
N ASN A 37 45.14 13.34 -35.94
CA ASN A 37 44.47 13.37 -34.62
C ASN A 37 43.53 14.55 -34.30
N ASN A 38 42.23 14.33 -34.50
CA ASN A 38 41.16 14.83 -33.62
C ASN A 38 39.87 14.03 -33.89
N ASN A 39 39.40 13.25 -32.91
CA ASN A 39 38.11 12.52 -32.99
C ASN A 39 37.52 12.31 -31.58
N THR A 40 37.65 13.35 -30.74
CA THR A 40 37.71 13.18 -29.27
C THR A 40 36.39 13.42 -28.55
N PRO A 41 35.63 14.52 -28.79
CA PRO A 41 34.45 14.84 -27.98
C PRO A 41 33.27 13.89 -28.18
N LEU A 42 32.90 13.58 -29.43
CA LEU A 42 31.75 12.72 -29.74
C LEU A 42 31.97 11.29 -29.22
N GLN A 43 33.20 10.77 -29.37
CA GLN A 43 33.58 9.45 -28.87
C GLN A 43 33.54 9.37 -27.34
N GLU A 44 33.87 10.46 -26.63
CA GLU A 44 33.78 10.54 -25.17
C GLU A 44 32.32 10.48 -24.69
N PHE A 45 31.39 11.17 -25.36
CA PHE A 45 29.95 11.02 -25.08
C PHE A 45 29.44 9.61 -25.40
N ILE A 46 29.82 9.01 -26.53
CA ILE A 46 29.43 7.63 -26.90
C ILE A 46 29.94 6.62 -25.87
N ASN A 47 31.16 6.80 -25.36
CA ASN A 47 31.73 5.93 -24.32
C ASN A 47 30.97 6.09 -23.00
N LYS A 48 30.74 7.33 -22.54
CA LYS A 48 29.96 7.59 -21.32
C LYS A 48 28.53 7.02 -21.39
N ALA A 49 27.88 7.14 -22.55
CA ALA A 49 26.54 6.59 -22.75
C ALA A 49 26.53 5.05 -22.66
N LYS A 50 27.60 4.37 -23.09
CA LYS A 50 27.77 2.91 -22.88
C LYS A 50 28.02 2.55 -21.42
N GLU A 51 28.86 3.30 -20.70
CA GLU A 51 29.12 3.09 -19.27
C GLU A 51 27.83 3.19 -18.43
N LEU A 52 26.94 4.14 -18.77
CA LEU A 52 25.61 4.25 -18.16
C LEU A 52 24.68 3.09 -18.55
N MET A 53 24.73 2.60 -19.80
CA MET A 53 23.97 1.40 -20.21
C MET A 53 24.40 0.14 -19.47
N ASP A 54 25.71 -0.06 -19.30
CA ASP A 54 26.29 -1.20 -18.58
C ASP A 54 26.03 -1.09 -17.06
N SER A 55 25.87 0.13 -16.53
CA SER A 55 25.42 0.42 -15.17
C SER A 55 23.88 0.42 -15.01
N ASN A 56 23.14 0.14 -16.09
CA ASN A 56 21.67 0.16 -16.17
C ASN A 56 21.00 1.50 -15.75
N GLN A 57 21.69 2.63 -15.96
CA GLN A 57 21.15 3.99 -15.84
C GLN A 57 20.62 4.43 -17.22
N LEU A 58 19.45 3.93 -17.61
CA LEU A 58 18.98 3.97 -19.00
C LEU A 58 18.50 5.35 -19.44
N GLU A 59 17.86 6.09 -18.53
CA GLU A 59 17.35 7.44 -18.75
C GLU A 59 18.49 8.45 -18.94
N GLU A 60 19.54 8.34 -18.13
CA GLU A 60 20.77 9.15 -18.27
C GLU A 60 21.54 8.80 -19.55
N ALA A 61 21.54 7.53 -19.97
CA ALA A 61 22.09 7.12 -21.25
C ALA A 61 21.29 7.72 -22.42
N ILE A 62 19.96 7.74 -22.32
CA ILE A 62 19.05 8.33 -23.32
C ILE A 62 19.29 9.84 -23.46
N GLU A 63 19.39 10.61 -22.36
CA GLU A 63 19.72 12.04 -22.42
C GLU A 63 21.03 12.33 -23.18
N ILE A 64 22.01 11.42 -23.10
CA ILE A 64 23.27 11.56 -23.84
C ILE A 64 23.10 11.10 -25.29
N TYR A 65 22.37 10.01 -25.57
CA TYR A 65 22.09 9.57 -26.94
C TYR A 65 21.23 10.56 -27.73
N GLU A 66 20.25 11.23 -27.13
CA GLU A 66 19.50 12.34 -27.74
C GLU A 66 20.47 13.45 -28.22
N ARG A 67 21.41 13.87 -27.36
CA ARG A 67 22.41 14.90 -27.68
C ARG A 67 23.43 14.44 -28.73
N ILE A 68 23.80 13.17 -28.70
CA ILE A 68 24.66 12.53 -29.71
C ILE A 68 23.98 12.55 -31.08
N VAL A 69 22.72 12.13 -31.17
CA VAL A 69 21.95 12.10 -32.43
C VAL A 69 21.73 13.50 -32.99
N ILE A 70 21.54 14.52 -32.14
CA ILE A 70 21.50 15.93 -32.59
C ILE A 70 22.86 16.40 -33.16
N ALA A 71 23.98 15.87 -32.67
CA ALA A 71 25.33 16.21 -33.12
C ALA A 71 25.81 15.40 -34.34
N ALA A 72 25.24 14.21 -34.55
CA ALA A 72 25.50 13.29 -35.66
C ALA A 72 24.17 12.75 -36.20
N PRO A 73 23.35 13.58 -36.89
CA PRO A 73 22.01 13.20 -37.34
C PRO A 73 22.03 12.10 -38.41
N ASP A 74 23.12 12.00 -39.18
CA ASP A 74 23.29 11.07 -40.29
C ASP A 74 23.88 9.70 -39.85
N ASP A 75 23.84 9.37 -38.55
CA ASP A 75 24.41 8.11 -38.00
C ASP A 75 23.31 7.13 -37.55
N ASP A 76 23.09 6.11 -38.39
CA ASP A 76 22.11 5.04 -38.14
C ASP A 76 22.44 4.19 -36.91
N GLU A 77 23.73 3.96 -36.61
CA GLU A 77 24.13 3.12 -35.50
C GLU A 77 23.86 3.82 -34.16
N LEU A 78 23.87 5.16 -34.12
CA LEU A 78 23.55 5.95 -32.94
C LEU A 78 22.03 6.17 -32.80
N ARG A 79 21.31 6.41 -33.91
CA ARG A 79 19.83 6.44 -33.94
C ARG A 79 19.22 5.10 -33.50
N LEU A 80 19.71 3.98 -34.03
CA LEU A 80 19.27 2.62 -33.66
C LEU A 80 19.45 2.32 -32.16
N LYS A 81 20.54 2.79 -31.54
CA LYS A 81 20.76 2.61 -30.10
C LYS A 81 19.75 3.41 -29.27
N LEU A 82 19.42 4.64 -29.68
CA LEU A 82 18.40 5.46 -29.01
C LEU A 82 17.01 4.81 -29.11
N ALA A 83 16.62 4.28 -30.28
CA ALA A 83 15.37 3.52 -30.44
C ALA A 83 15.33 2.25 -29.57
N THR A 84 16.44 1.51 -29.51
CA THR A 84 16.60 0.31 -28.65
C THR A 84 16.49 0.68 -27.16
N LEU A 85 17.03 1.82 -26.75
CA LEU A 85 16.94 2.31 -25.37
C LEU A 85 15.52 2.73 -25.00
N TYR A 86 14.83 3.49 -25.85
CA TYR A 86 13.42 3.82 -25.65
C TYR A 86 12.54 2.57 -25.52
N THR A 87 12.83 1.53 -26.32
CA THR A 87 12.16 0.23 -26.23
C THR A 87 12.38 -0.45 -24.87
N ARG A 88 13.58 -0.34 -24.29
CA ARG A 88 13.91 -0.89 -22.96
C ARG A 88 13.26 -0.16 -21.78
N ILE A 89 12.86 1.10 -21.94
CA ILE A 89 12.21 1.92 -20.89
C ILE A 89 10.71 2.16 -21.18
N ASN A 90 10.10 1.31 -22.00
CA ASN A 90 8.70 1.37 -22.42
C ASN A 90 8.24 2.68 -23.09
N GLN A 91 9.15 3.53 -23.57
CA GLN A 91 8.83 4.72 -24.38
C GLN A 91 8.63 4.33 -25.85
N HIS A 92 7.76 3.35 -26.09
CA HIS A 92 7.61 2.65 -27.36
C HIS A 92 7.19 3.57 -28.53
N GLU A 93 6.41 4.64 -28.28
CA GLU A 93 6.11 5.65 -29.30
C GLU A 93 7.37 6.32 -29.86
N LYS A 94 8.32 6.70 -29.00
CA LYS A 94 9.58 7.33 -29.43
C LYS A 94 10.50 6.36 -30.14
N ALA A 95 10.49 5.08 -29.74
CA ALA A 95 11.18 4.02 -30.46
C ALA A 95 10.63 3.88 -31.88
N ALA A 96 9.29 3.78 -32.03
CA ALA A 96 8.62 3.71 -33.32
C ALA A 96 8.91 4.93 -34.22
N GLN A 97 8.96 6.15 -33.66
CA GLN A 97 9.33 7.36 -34.40
C GLN A 97 10.76 7.28 -34.96
N ILE A 98 11.74 6.83 -34.18
CA ILE A 98 13.13 6.70 -34.68
C ILE A 98 13.27 5.54 -35.67
N TYR A 99 12.59 4.41 -35.47
CA TYR A 99 12.55 3.35 -36.49
C TYR A 99 11.90 3.84 -37.79
N SER A 100 10.90 4.71 -37.72
CA SER A 100 10.30 5.34 -38.91
C SER A 100 11.30 6.25 -39.63
N GLN A 101 12.12 7.02 -38.90
CA GLN A 101 13.20 7.84 -39.50
C GLN A 101 14.29 6.99 -40.15
N LEU A 102 14.70 5.88 -39.51
CA LEU A 102 15.66 4.93 -40.09
C LEU A 102 15.13 4.26 -41.39
N LEU A 103 13.81 4.17 -41.54
CA LEU A 103 13.13 3.68 -42.76
C LEU A 103 12.97 4.77 -43.84
N GLU A 104 13.21 6.05 -43.55
CA GLU A 104 13.36 7.07 -44.59
C GLU A 104 14.73 6.95 -45.29
N ASP A 105 15.77 6.54 -44.55
CA ASP A 105 17.14 6.35 -45.05
C ASP A 105 17.37 4.95 -45.67
N ASP A 106 16.78 3.88 -45.12
CA ASP A 106 16.80 2.51 -45.68
C ASP A 106 15.39 1.87 -45.71
N PRO A 107 14.55 2.18 -46.71
CA PRO A 107 13.14 1.75 -46.76
C PRO A 107 12.91 0.24 -46.88
N ASP A 108 13.89 -0.52 -47.39
CA ASP A 108 13.80 -1.98 -47.55
C ASP A 108 14.25 -2.74 -46.29
N ASN A 109 14.56 -2.04 -45.19
CA ASN A 109 15.11 -2.63 -43.98
C ASN A 109 14.05 -3.36 -43.12
N ILE A 110 13.80 -4.63 -43.44
CA ILE A 110 12.88 -5.52 -42.72
C ILE A 110 13.13 -5.50 -41.20
N LYS A 111 14.38 -5.34 -40.73
CA LYS A 111 14.67 -5.28 -39.29
C LYS A 111 14.15 -4.00 -38.65
N TYR A 112 14.33 -2.83 -39.28
CA TYR A 112 13.76 -1.58 -38.75
C TYR A 112 12.23 -1.60 -38.82
N GLN A 113 11.65 -2.21 -39.86
CA GLN A 113 10.20 -2.39 -39.98
C GLN A 113 9.65 -3.37 -38.91
N ASP A 114 10.36 -4.43 -38.56
CA ASP A 114 10.02 -5.36 -37.46
C ASP A 114 10.09 -4.70 -36.08
N GLU A 115 11.14 -3.92 -35.79
CA GLU A 115 11.23 -3.21 -34.51
C GLU A 115 10.27 -2.02 -34.43
N ARG A 116 9.95 -1.35 -35.57
CA ARG A 116 8.84 -0.39 -35.66
C ARG A 116 7.53 -1.09 -35.33
N PHE A 117 7.24 -2.25 -35.92
CA PHE A 117 6.03 -3.03 -35.66
C PHE A 117 5.86 -3.36 -34.16
N LYS A 118 6.87 -3.96 -33.53
CA LYS A 118 6.83 -4.31 -32.10
C LYS A 118 6.65 -3.08 -31.22
N SER A 119 7.32 -1.97 -31.57
CA SER A 119 7.19 -0.70 -30.85
C SER A 119 5.79 -0.11 -30.99
N LEU A 120 5.17 -0.17 -32.16
CA LEU A 120 3.80 0.31 -32.36
C LEU A 120 2.77 -0.56 -31.63
N GLN A 121 2.93 -1.90 -31.66
CA GLN A 121 2.09 -2.82 -30.89
C GLN A 121 2.20 -2.54 -29.37
N ALA A 122 3.42 -2.42 -28.84
CA ALA A 122 3.65 -2.11 -27.43
C ALA A 122 3.27 -0.67 -27.03
N ALA A 123 3.11 0.24 -28.00
CA ALA A 123 2.59 1.60 -27.81
C ALA A 123 1.07 1.70 -27.98
N GLY A 124 0.36 0.59 -28.24
CA GLY A 124 -1.09 0.61 -28.54
C GLY A 124 -1.45 1.32 -29.86
N LYS A 125 -0.48 1.55 -30.76
CA LYS A 125 -0.68 2.14 -32.09
C LYS A 125 -1.16 1.09 -33.10
N HIS A 126 -2.26 0.41 -32.76
CA HIS A 126 -2.76 -0.75 -33.51
C HIS A 126 -2.95 -0.47 -35.01
N ASN A 127 -3.52 0.69 -35.38
CA ASN A 127 -3.66 1.09 -36.79
C ASN A 127 -2.33 1.12 -37.58
N GLU A 128 -1.28 1.73 -37.04
CA GLU A 128 0.04 1.76 -37.71
C GLU A 128 0.71 0.38 -37.73
N ALA A 129 0.45 -0.45 -36.71
CA ALA A 129 0.95 -1.82 -36.63
C ALA A 129 0.22 -2.74 -37.65
N LEU A 130 -1.09 -2.54 -37.84
CA LEU A 130 -1.91 -3.21 -38.85
C LEU A 130 -1.43 -2.87 -40.27
N GLU A 131 -1.09 -1.62 -40.57
CA GLU A 131 -0.53 -1.23 -41.88
C GLU A 131 0.74 -2.03 -42.21
N ILE A 132 1.67 -2.17 -41.26
CA ILE A 132 2.91 -2.95 -41.46
C ILE A 132 2.58 -4.42 -41.75
N VAL A 133 1.72 -5.04 -40.93
CA VAL A 133 1.39 -6.47 -41.07
C VAL A 133 0.59 -6.75 -42.34
N GLN A 134 -0.28 -5.82 -42.78
CA GLN A 134 -0.96 -5.93 -44.07
C GLN A 134 0.02 -5.87 -45.24
N VAL A 135 1.05 -5.01 -45.19
CA VAL A 135 2.12 -4.98 -46.19
C VAL A 135 2.96 -6.27 -46.16
N TYR A 136 3.30 -6.77 -44.98
CA TYR A 136 4.00 -8.05 -44.82
C TYR A 136 3.19 -9.25 -45.39
N ILE A 137 1.88 -9.30 -45.15
CA ILE A 137 1.01 -10.34 -45.73
C ILE A 137 0.89 -10.19 -47.26
N GLN A 138 0.93 -8.97 -47.80
CA GLN A 138 0.96 -8.76 -49.26
C GLN A 138 2.28 -9.22 -49.91
N MET A 139 3.42 -9.08 -49.21
CA MET A 139 4.73 -9.54 -49.70
C MET A 139 4.96 -11.04 -49.47
N TYR A 140 4.46 -11.58 -48.36
CA TYR A 140 4.71 -12.95 -47.89
C TYR A 140 3.38 -13.66 -47.52
N PRO A 141 2.47 -13.91 -48.47
CA PRO A 141 1.12 -14.42 -48.20
C PRO A 141 1.04 -15.87 -47.71
N GLU A 142 2.19 -16.57 -47.59
CA GLU A 142 2.29 -17.93 -47.04
C GLU A 142 3.06 -17.96 -45.69
N ALA A 143 3.43 -16.80 -45.14
CA ALA A 143 4.18 -16.70 -43.89
C ALA A 143 3.25 -16.64 -42.67
N GLY A 144 2.96 -17.79 -42.06
CA GLY A 144 2.06 -17.94 -40.91
C GLY A 144 2.36 -17.03 -39.72
N VAL A 145 3.62 -16.61 -39.53
CA VAL A 145 4.03 -15.66 -38.49
C VAL A 145 3.35 -14.29 -38.62
N HIS A 146 3.10 -13.80 -39.84
CA HIS A 146 2.42 -12.52 -40.04
C HIS A 146 0.93 -12.63 -39.78
N TYR A 147 0.32 -13.78 -40.07
CA TYR A 147 -1.05 -14.07 -39.64
C TYR A 147 -1.16 -14.20 -38.11
N ALA A 148 -0.13 -14.74 -37.44
CA ALA A 148 -0.04 -14.77 -35.97
C ALA A 148 0.24 -13.38 -35.34
N GLN A 149 0.86 -12.46 -36.08
CA GLN A 149 0.99 -11.05 -35.67
C GLN A 149 -0.35 -10.34 -35.85
N LEU A 150 -1.00 -10.50 -37.01
CA LEU A 150 -2.32 -9.93 -37.30
C LEU A 150 -3.38 -10.40 -36.30
N ALA A 151 -3.38 -11.70 -35.99
CA ALA A 151 -4.29 -12.28 -35.00
C ALA A 151 -4.12 -11.64 -33.63
N ARG A 152 -2.87 -11.45 -33.16
CA ARG A 152 -2.57 -10.79 -31.87
C ARG A 152 -2.87 -9.29 -31.83
N LEU A 153 -2.96 -8.62 -32.98
CA LEU A 153 -3.49 -7.25 -33.03
C LEU A 153 -5.01 -7.27 -32.82
N TYR A 154 -5.72 -8.13 -33.56
CA TYR A 154 -7.17 -8.26 -33.42
C TYR A 154 -7.60 -8.78 -32.04
N ASP A 155 -6.85 -9.69 -31.44
CA ASP A 155 -6.99 -10.19 -30.05
C ASP A 155 -6.90 -9.01 -29.05
N ALA A 156 -5.85 -8.18 -29.18
CA ALA A 156 -5.68 -6.96 -28.36
C ALA A 156 -6.72 -5.85 -28.64
N GLU A 157 -7.37 -5.86 -29.81
CA GLU A 157 -8.50 -4.99 -30.15
C GLU A 157 -9.87 -5.57 -29.72
N GLY A 158 -9.93 -6.77 -29.14
CA GLY A 158 -11.18 -7.47 -28.80
C GLY A 158 -11.95 -8.01 -30.02
N ASN A 159 -11.34 -7.99 -31.20
CA ASN A 159 -11.91 -8.47 -32.46
C ASN A 159 -11.68 -9.99 -32.61
N ASP A 160 -12.28 -10.76 -31.70
CA ASP A 160 -12.10 -12.21 -31.58
C ASP A 160 -12.36 -12.95 -32.90
N THR A 161 -13.34 -12.51 -33.69
CA THR A 161 -13.62 -13.12 -35.01
C THR A 161 -12.41 -13.02 -35.93
N SER A 162 -11.77 -11.86 -36.01
CA SER A 162 -10.60 -11.65 -36.85
C SER A 162 -9.32 -12.22 -36.22
N ALA A 163 -9.23 -12.26 -34.88
CA ALA A 163 -8.18 -12.97 -34.16
C ALA A 163 -8.21 -14.47 -34.49
N ILE A 164 -9.35 -15.13 -34.26
CA ILE A 164 -9.58 -16.55 -34.55
C ILE A 164 -9.34 -16.89 -36.03
N GLU A 165 -9.82 -16.05 -36.97
CA GLU A 165 -9.60 -16.30 -38.40
C GLU A 165 -8.10 -16.25 -38.77
N ASN A 166 -7.34 -15.31 -38.21
CA ASN A 166 -5.91 -15.17 -38.51
C ASN A 166 -5.03 -16.13 -37.70
N TYR A 167 -5.43 -16.55 -36.50
CA TYR A 167 -4.82 -17.67 -35.78
C TYR A 167 -5.03 -18.99 -36.56
N LYS A 168 -6.21 -19.22 -37.14
CA LYS A 168 -6.47 -20.35 -38.05
C LYS A 168 -5.63 -20.28 -39.33
N LYS A 169 -5.41 -19.10 -39.92
CA LYS A 169 -4.48 -18.93 -41.05
C LYS A 169 -3.04 -19.21 -40.64
N ALA A 170 -2.60 -18.78 -39.46
CA ALA A 170 -1.26 -19.04 -38.95
C ALA A 170 -0.98 -20.55 -38.80
N THR A 171 -1.94 -21.33 -38.27
CA THR A 171 -1.79 -22.78 -38.15
C THR A 171 -1.92 -23.51 -39.50
N VAL A 172 -2.72 -23.01 -40.44
CA VAL A 172 -2.76 -23.49 -41.84
C VAL A 172 -1.42 -23.31 -42.55
N PHE A 173 -0.67 -22.24 -42.24
CA PHE A 173 0.69 -22.00 -42.72
C PHE A 173 1.78 -22.56 -41.77
N GLU A 174 1.45 -23.64 -41.02
CA GLU A 174 2.35 -24.42 -40.16
C GLU A 174 3.17 -23.60 -39.11
N TYR A 175 2.71 -22.41 -38.71
CA TYR A 175 3.37 -21.63 -37.66
C TYR A 175 3.10 -22.24 -36.27
N GLY A 176 3.92 -23.22 -35.91
CA GLY A 176 3.83 -24.05 -34.70
C GLY A 176 4.24 -23.34 -33.41
N ASP A 177 3.42 -22.40 -32.94
CA ASP A 177 3.55 -21.74 -31.65
C ASP A 177 2.49 -22.26 -30.66
N LYS A 178 2.92 -22.76 -29.49
CA LYS A 178 2.02 -23.31 -28.46
C LYS A 178 0.98 -22.27 -28.01
N GLU A 179 1.35 -20.98 -27.98
CA GLU A 179 0.46 -19.91 -27.50
C GLU A 179 -0.76 -19.77 -28.41
N ILE A 180 -0.60 -19.92 -29.72
CA ILE A 180 -1.73 -19.87 -30.67
C ILE A 180 -2.70 -21.02 -30.43
N TYR A 181 -2.17 -22.21 -30.14
CA TYR A 181 -3.02 -23.37 -29.82
C TYR A 181 -3.67 -23.24 -28.44
N LEU A 182 -3.08 -22.53 -27.49
CA LEU A 182 -3.74 -22.18 -26.22
C LEU A 182 -4.83 -21.11 -26.42
N ARG A 183 -4.57 -20.01 -27.14
CA ARG A 183 -5.59 -19.00 -27.51
C ARG A 183 -6.74 -19.63 -28.28
N LEU A 184 -6.45 -20.47 -29.28
CA LEU A 184 -7.48 -21.23 -30.00
C LEU A 184 -8.24 -22.19 -29.07
N ALA A 185 -7.59 -22.86 -28.12
CA ALA A 185 -8.29 -23.71 -27.15
C ALA A 185 -9.22 -22.91 -26.22
N GLU A 186 -8.77 -21.75 -25.75
CA GLU A 186 -9.58 -20.81 -24.95
C GLU A 186 -10.79 -20.32 -25.77
N TYR A 187 -10.57 -19.85 -27.00
CA TYR A 187 -11.66 -19.44 -27.89
C TYR A 187 -12.63 -20.57 -28.23
N TYR A 188 -12.14 -21.77 -28.55
CA TYR A 188 -13.01 -22.91 -28.84
C TYR A 188 -13.81 -23.35 -27.59
N PHE A 189 -13.21 -23.29 -26.39
CA PHE A 189 -13.91 -23.57 -25.14
C PHE A 189 -15.02 -22.54 -24.86
N LEU A 190 -14.73 -21.25 -25.04
CA LEU A 190 -15.70 -20.16 -24.88
C LEU A 190 -16.84 -20.22 -25.92
N ASN A 191 -16.57 -20.71 -27.13
CA ASN A 191 -17.57 -20.94 -28.17
C ASN A 191 -18.25 -22.33 -28.08
N GLU A 192 -18.11 -23.03 -26.94
CA GLU A 192 -18.61 -24.40 -26.69
C GLU A 192 -18.16 -25.50 -27.69
N ASP A 193 -17.20 -25.23 -28.58
CA ASP A 193 -16.55 -26.23 -29.43
C ASP A 193 -15.48 -26.99 -28.62
N ILE A 194 -15.95 -27.76 -27.63
CA ILE A 194 -15.10 -28.54 -26.73
C ILE A 194 -14.23 -29.54 -27.51
N ALA A 195 -14.66 -29.97 -28.71
CA ALA A 195 -13.89 -30.87 -29.55
C ALA A 195 -12.68 -30.16 -30.20
N ALA A 196 -12.87 -28.96 -30.75
CA ALA A 196 -11.77 -28.15 -31.25
C ALA A 196 -10.87 -27.63 -30.11
N ALA A 197 -11.42 -27.39 -28.91
CA ALA A 197 -10.62 -27.08 -27.72
C ALA A 197 -9.74 -28.28 -27.28
N GLU A 198 -10.29 -29.50 -27.28
CA GLU A 198 -9.55 -30.74 -26.98
C GLU A 198 -8.43 -30.99 -28.00
N GLU A 199 -8.68 -30.72 -29.30
CA GLU A 199 -7.68 -30.81 -30.36
C GLU A 199 -6.61 -29.72 -30.24
N ALA A 200 -7.00 -28.47 -29.96
CA ALA A 200 -6.08 -27.36 -29.79
C ALA A 200 -5.15 -27.56 -28.58
N LEU A 201 -5.66 -28.02 -27.42
CA LEU A 201 -4.80 -28.38 -26.27
C LEU A 201 -3.81 -29.52 -26.59
N LYS A 202 -4.21 -30.52 -27.38
CA LYS A 202 -3.27 -31.58 -27.82
C LYS A 202 -2.20 -31.05 -28.77
N ASN A 203 -2.57 -30.14 -29.67
CA ASN A 203 -1.61 -29.47 -30.55
C ASN A 203 -0.66 -28.58 -29.73
N ALA A 204 -1.14 -27.86 -28.72
CA ALA A 204 -0.30 -27.12 -27.77
C ALA A 204 0.71 -28.03 -27.05
N ILE A 205 0.29 -29.22 -26.57
CA ILE A 205 1.19 -30.25 -26.00
C ILE A 205 2.28 -30.70 -26.99
N SER A 206 2.01 -30.71 -28.30
CA SER A 206 3.00 -31.10 -29.32
C SER A 206 4.11 -30.04 -29.53
N TYR A 207 3.82 -28.76 -29.25
CA TYR A 207 4.77 -27.64 -29.31
C TYR A 207 5.29 -27.22 -27.90
N ALA A 208 4.94 -27.96 -26.86
CA ALA A 208 5.26 -27.68 -25.47
C ALA A 208 6.65 -28.22 -25.05
N THR A 209 7.35 -27.48 -24.18
CA THR A 209 8.52 -28.03 -23.47
C THR A 209 8.07 -29.07 -22.43
N GLU A 210 8.97 -29.94 -21.96
CA GLU A 210 8.61 -30.98 -20.98
C GLU A 210 7.98 -30.43 -19.69
N TRP A 211 8.35 -29.20 -19.29
CA TRP A 211 7.78 -28.50 -18.14
C TRP A 211 6.40 -27.90 -18.44
N ASP A 212 6.18 -27.39 -19.65
CA ASP A 212 4.87 -26.90 -20.10
C ASP A 212 3.84 -28.04 -20.20
N LYS A 213 4.26 -29.24 -20.64
CA LYS A 213 3.37 -30.37 -20.92
C LYS A 213 2.48 -30.72 -19.75
N GLU A 214 3.02 -30.81 -18.53
CA GLU A 214 2.19 -31.11 -17.36
C GLU A 214 1.10 -30.05 -17.11
N VAL A 215 1.38 -28.77 -17.40
CA VAL A 215 0.42 -27.68 -17.22
C VAL A 215 -0.73 -27.82 -18.22
N ILE A 216 -0.41 -28.11 -19.48
CA ILE A 216 -1.40 -28.25 -20.56
C ILE A 216 -2.15 -29.60 -20.43
N GLU A 217 -1.48 -30.66 -19.95
CA GLU A 217 -2.13 -31.91 -19.54
C GLU A 217 -3.12 -31.66 -18.40
N ARG A 218 -2.79 -30.84 -17.40
CA ARG A 218 -3.73 -30.44 -16.35
C ARG A 218 -4.93 -29.64 -16.89
N GLN A 219 -4.72 -28.75 -17.87
CA GLN A 219 -5.82 -28.07 -18.58
C GLN A 219 -6.72 -29.05 -19.35
N LEU A 220 -6.13 -29.97 -20.11
CA LEU A 220 -6.84 -31.01 -20.85
C LEU A 220 -7.61 -31.97 -19.92
N LEU A 221 -7.02 -32.33 -18.78
CA LEU A 221 -7.70 -33.10 -17.73
C LEU A 221 -8.84 -32.32 -17.07
N ASN A 222 -8.75 -30.99 -16.97
CA ASN A 222 -9.87 -30.16 -16.49
C ASN A 222 -10.99 -30.06 -17.54
N LEU A 223 -10.67 -30.02 -18.83
CA LEU A 223 -11.65 -30.12 -19.92
C LEU A 223 -12.47 -31.42 -19.82
N TYR A 224 -11.80 -32.55 -19.55
CA TYR A 224 -12.47 -33.83 -19.30
C TYR A 224 -13.25 -33.90 -17.97
N ARG A 225 -12.91 -33.05 -16.98
CA ARG A 225 -13.74 -32.90 -15.76
C ARG A 225 -15.00 -32.11 -16.04
N TYR A 226 -14.91 -31.05 -16.84
CA TYR A 226 -16.05 -30.26 -17.32
C TYR A 226 -17.01 -31.12 -18.17
N GLN A 227 -16.48 -31.94 -19.09
CA GLN A 227 -17.25 -32.95 -19.84
C GLN A 227 -17.76 -34.13 -18.98
N GLY A 228 -17.33 -34.27 -17.73
CA GLY A 228 -17.67 -35.40 -16.85
C GLY A 228 -17.04 -36.75 -17.22
N ASN A 229 -16.16 -36.81 -18.23
CA ASN A 229 -15.56 -38.05 -18.77
C ASN A 229 -14.11 -38.30 -18.29
N PHE A 230 -13.58 -37.51 -17.35
CA PHE A 230 -12.20 -37.57 -16.80
C PHE A 230 -11.63 -38.99 -16.59
N GLU A 231 -12.35 -39.88 -15.90
CA GLU A 231 -11.88 -41.25 -15.63
C GLU A 231 -11.91 -42.15 -16.88
N GLU A 232 -12.86 -41.93 -17.79
CA GLU A 232 -12.93 -42.63 -19.09
C GLU A 232 -11.76 -42.21 -20.00
N MET A 233 -11.46 -40.91 -20.08
CA MET A 233 -10.34 -40.40 -20.87
C MET A 233 -8.97 -40.81 -20.28
N LEU A 234 -8.84 -40.85 -18.95
CA LEU A 234 -7.65 -41.44 -18.30
C LEU A 234 -7.51 -42.94 -18.54
N GLN A 235 -8.62 -43.69 -18.54
CA GLN A 235 -8.59 -45.10 -18.91
C GLN A 235 -8.27 -45.29 -20.41
N LYS A 236 -8.71 -44.37 -21.28
CA LYS A 236 -8.36 -44.36 -22.70
C LYS A 236 -6.85 -44.18 -22.90
N PHE A 237 -6.24 -43.14 -22.32
CA PHE A 237 -4.78 -42.95 -22.34
C PHE A 237 -4.02 -44.16 -21.75
N GLU A 238 -4.57 -44.82 -20.74
CA GLU A 238 -4.00 -46.07 -20.19
C GLU A 238 -4.02 -47.21 -21.23
N THR A 239 -5.12 -47.37 -21.98
CA THR A 239 -5.22 -48.39 -23.03
C THR A 239 -4.44 -48.06 -24.31
N GLU A 240 -4.24 -46.78 -24.61
CA GLU A 240 -3.47 -46.28 -25.75
C GLU A 240 -1.95 -46.26 -25.46
N GLY A 241 -1.54 -46.45 -24.20
CA GLY A 241 -0.14 -46.46 -23.77
C GLY A 241 0.49 -45.07 -23.63
N THR A 242 -0.34 -44.02 -23.62
CA THR A 242 0.06 -42.60 -23.57
C THR A 242 -0.14 -41.95 -22.20
N LEU A 243 -0.66 -42.69 -21.22
CA LEU A 243 -0.85 -42.24 -19.84
C LEU A 243 0.47 -41.81 -19.17
N THR A 244 0.60 -40.52 -18.87
CA THR A 244 1.76 -39.96 -18.19
C THR A 244 1.76 -40.22 -16.68
N LEU A 245 2.90 -39.96 -16.03
CA LEU A 245 3.01 -40.02 -14.56
C LEU A 245 2.09 -39.00 -13.87
N GLU A 246 1.99 -37.79 -14.42
CA GLU A 246 1.09 -36.75 -13.89
C GLU A 246 -0.38 -37.15 -14.09
N MET A 247 -0.78 -37.63 -15.28
CA MET A 247 -2.13 -38.19 -15.50
C MET A 247 -2.48 -39.27 -14.47
N GLN A 248 -1.58 -40.23 -14.25
CA GLN A 248 -1.78 -41.32 -13.28
C GLN A 248 -1.80 -40.82 -11.82
N THR A 249 -1.07 -39.74 -11.50
CA THR A 249 -1.06 -39.11 -10.17
C THR A 249 -2.31 -38.27 -9.93
N GLN A 250 -2.78 -37.52 -10.91
CA GLN A 250 -4.05 -36.77 -10.85
C GLN A 250 -5.27 -37.70 -10.78
N ARG A 251 -5.17 -38.91 -11.35
CA ARG A 251 -6.16 -40.00 -11.14
C ARG A 251 -6.19 -40.50 -9.70
N ALA A 252 -5.02 -40.71 -9.09
CA ALA A 252 -4.93 -41.09 -7.68
C ALA A 252 -5.52 -40.02 -6.75
N ARG A 253 -5.16 -38.75 -6.99
CA ARG A 253 -5.71 -37.57 -6.27
C ARG A 253 -7.21 -37.39 -6.46
N TYR A 254 -7.75 -37.64 -7.66
CA TYR A 254 -9.19 -37.63 -7.92
C TYR A 254 -9.93 -38.65 -7.04
N PHE A 255 -9.46 -39.90 -6.99
CA PHE A 255 -10.06 -40.91 -6.11
C PHE A 255 -9.85 -40.63 -4.62
N GLN A 256 -8.73 -40.01 -4.24
CA GLN A 256 -8.44 -39.56 -2.86
C GLN A 256 -9.45 -38.49 -2.41
N ASN A 257 -9.66 -37.47 -3.23
CA ASN A 257 -10.59 -36.36 -2.96
C ASN A 257 -12.05 -36.81 -2.98
N ALA A 258 -12.41 -37.76 -3.84
CA ALA A 258 -13.72 -38.41 -3.84
C ALA A 258 -13.90 -39.48 -2.73
N GLY A 259 -12.95 -39.61 -1.80
CA GLY A 259 -13.03 -40.52 -0.64
C GLY A 259 -12.81 -42.00 -0.94
N TYR A 260 -12.50 -42.38 -2.18
CA TYR A 260 -12.24 -43.77 -2.60
C TYR A 260 -10.81 -44.19 -2.29
N LEU A 261 -10.45 -44.17 -1.00
CA LEU A 261 -9.07 -44.30 -0.51
C LEU A 261 -8.36 -45.60 -0.97
N GLU A 262 -9.06 -46.72 -1.11
CA GLU A 262 -8.46 -47.96 -1.62
C GLU A 262 -8.06 -47.86 -3.11
N LYS A 263 -8.86 -47.17 -3.93
CA LYS A 263 -8.51 -46.89 -5.34
C LYS A 263 -7.32 -45.94 -5.42
N ALA A 264 -7.31 -44.89 -4.60
CA ALA A 264 -6.17 -43.97 -4.51
C ALA A 264 -4.87 -44.72 -4.18
N ALA A 265 -4.90 -45.65 -3.21
CA ALA A 265 -3.75 -46.48 -2.85
C ALA A 265 -3.24 -47.37 -4.00
N VAL A 266 -4.14 -47.92 -4.83
CA VAL A 266 -3.77 -48.68 -6.05
C VAL A 266 -3.12 -47.76 -7.09
N HIS A 267 -3.71 -46.59 -7.33
CA HIS A 267 -3.23 -45.63 -8.33
C HIS A 267 -1.91 -44.95 -7.94
N PHE A 268 -1.66 -44.72 -6.65
CA PHE A 268 -0.35 -44.26 -6.14
C PHE A 268 0.74 -45.34 -6.26
N LYS A 269 0.43 -46.62 -5.97
CA LYS A 269 1.37 -47.73 -6.23
C LYS A 269 1.80 -47.79 -7.70
N LYS A 270 0.83 -47.70 -8.61
CA LYS A 270 1.11 -47.68 -10.05
C LYS A 270 1.98 -46.49 -10.44
N ALA A 271 1.77 -45.31 -9.87
CA ALA A 271 2.63 -44.14 -10.09
C ALA A 271 4.08 -44.36 -9.56
N ILE A 272 4.24 -44.99 -8.39
CA ILE A 272 5.57 -45.41 -7.87
C ILE A 272 6.25 -46.40 -8.83
N GLU A 273 5.50 -47.32 -9.45
CA GLU A 273 6.00 -48.28 -10.43
C GLU A 273 6.34 -47.65 -11.79
N MET A 274 5.69 -46.53 -12.15
CA MET A 274 5.96 -45.78 -13.39
C MET A 274 7.21 -44.91 -13.31
N THR A 275 7.78 -44.63 -12.12
CA THR A 275 8.98 -43.80 -11.97
C THR A 275 10.22 -44.52 -11.42
N ASN A 276 11.36 -44.17 -12.00
CA ASN A 276 12.71 -44.51 -11.52
C ASN A 276 13.40 -43.32 -10.82
N SER A 277 12.78 -42.14 -10.80
CA SER A 277 13.25 -40.98 -10.06
C SER A 277 13.05 -41.22 -8.56
N SER A 278 14.13 -41.12 -7.78
CA SER A 278 14.06 -41.27 -6.32
C SER A 278 13.22 -40.17 -5.66
N TYR A 279 13.16 -38.99 -6.29
CA TYR A 279 12.38 -37.86 -5.81
C TYR A 279 10.87 -38.12 -5.94
N GLU A 280 10.37 -38.35 -7.16
CA GLU A 280 8.95 -38.69 -7.40
C GLU A 280 8.52 -39.95 -6.63
N ARG A 281 9.38 -40.98 -6.61
CA ARG A 281 9.15 -42.21 -5.84
C ARG A 281 8.92 -41.92 -4.36
N ASN A 282 9.74 -41.06 -3.76
CA ASN A 282 9.62 -40.71 -2.34
C ASN A 282 8.33 -39.90 -2.09
N ASP A 283 8.02 -38.92 -2.93
CA ASP A 283 6.82 -38.08 -2.77
C ASP A 283 5.52 -38.89 -2.91
N ILE A 284 5.44 -39.82 -3.87
CA ILE A 284 4.26 -40.71 -3.99
C ILE A 284 4.24 -41.76 -2.87
N SER A 285 5.40 -42.20 -2.37
CA SER A 285 5.50 -43.09 -1.20
C SER A 285 5.03 -42.40 0.09
N ASN A 286 5.26 -41.09 0.23
CA ASN A 286 4.74 -40.28 1.33
C ASN A 286 3.20 -40.27 1.32
N GLU A 287 2.57 -40.05 0.15
CA GLU A 287 1.11 -40.11 0.00
C GLU A 287 0.56 -41.50 0.37
N LEU A 288 1.19 -42.58 -0.10
CA LEU A 288 0.74 -43.95 0.19
C LEU A 288 0.88 -44.32 1.69
N LEU A 289 1.97 -43.93 2.35
CA LEU A 289 2.17 -44.17 3.78
C LEU A 289 1.25 -43.30 4.65
N ASN A 290 1.04 -42.05 4.27
CA ASN A 290 0.06 -41.15 4.89
C ASN A 290 -1.35 -41.76 4.81
N LEU A 291 -1.73 -42.29 3.64
CA LEU A 291 -3.00 -42.93 3.35
C LEU A 291 -3.23 -44.19 4.20
N TYR A 292 -2.24 -45.08 4.33
CA TYR A 292 -2.32 -46.24 5.23
C TYR A 292 -2.41 -45.85 6.70
N SER A 293 -1.58 -44.91 7.16
CA SER A 293 -1.58 -44.51 8.57
C SER A 293 -2.88 -43.78 8.95
N LYS A 294 -3.45 -42.97 8.04
CA LYS A 294 -4.80 -42.40 8.19
C LYS A 294 -5.91 -43.47 8.27
N GLN A 295 -5.75 -44.61 7.61
CA GLN A 295 -6.69 -45.74 7.67
C GLN A 295 -6.54 -46.62 8.93
N GLY A 296 -5.53 -46.40 9.78
CA GLY A 296 -5.19 -47.34 10.86
C GLY A 296 -4.71 -48.69 10.31
N ARG A 297 -3.86 -48.63 9.29
CA ARG A 297 -3.26 -49.80 8.60
C ARG A 297 -1.76 -49.85 8.81
N GLU A 298 -1.37 -49.89 10.07
CA GLU A 298 0.02 -50.00 10.49
C GLU A 298 0.70 -51.27 9.93
N ASP A 299 -0.08 -52.33 9.69
CA ASP A 299 0.37 -53.56 9.02
C ASP A 299 0.86 -53.29 7.59
N LEU A 300 0.14 -52.50 6.80
CA LEU A 300 0.51 -52.15 5.43
C LEU A 300 1.63 -51.13 5.37
N ALA A 301 1.66 -50.18 6.31
CA ALA A 301 2.73 -49.18 6.39
C ALA A 301 4.09 -49.82 6.74
N LEU A 302 4.13 -50.75 7.70
CA LEU A 302 5.34 -51.46 8.08
C LEU A 302 5.81 -52.42 6.99
N ALA A 303 4.90 -53.19 6.38
CA ALA A 303 5.24 -54.10 5.28
C ALA A 303 5.80 -53.34 4.05
N PHE A 304 5.30 -52.13 3.78
CA PHE A 304 5.83 -51.25 2.73
C PHE A 304 7.22 -50.69 3.10
N TYR A 305 7.40 -50.22 4.34
CA TYR A 305 8.70 -49.77 4.85
C TYR A 305 9.76 -50.88 4.74
N GLU A 306 9.46 -52.10 5.21
CA GLU A 306 10.41 -53.21 5.21
C GLU A 306 10.80 -53.61 3.77
N ALA A 307 9.84 -53.63 2.84
CA ALA A 307 10.11 -53.96 1.43
C ALA A 307 11.01 -52.94 0.72
N GLU A 308 10.76 -51.64 0.84
CA GLU A 308 11.62 -50.62 0.21
C GLU A 308 12.94 -50.43 0.99
N ALA A 309 12.99 -50.72 2.29
CA ALA A 309 14.25 -50.76 3.05
C ALA A 309 15.15 -51.93 2.64
N GLU A 310 14.59 -53.13 2.39
CA GLU A 310 15.35 -54.25 1.82
C GLU A 310 15.84 -53.94 0.40
N ARG A 311 14.98 -53.35 -0.44
CA ARG A 311 15.32 -52.88 -1.79
C ARG A 311 16.52 -51.93 -1.79
N ASN A 312 16.53 -50.95 -0.89
CA ASN A 312 17.58 -49.93 -0.85
C ASN A 312 18.89 -50.45 -0.23
N ASN A 313 18.83 -51.42 0.69
CA ASN A 313 20.01 -52.11 1.25
C ASN A 313 20.83 -52.90 0.19
N ILE A 314 20.30 -53.12 -1.01
CA ILE A 314 21.03 -53.73 -2.12
C ILE A 314 22.03 -52.74 -2.74
N SER A 315 21.77 -51.42 -2.65
CA SER A 315 22.75 -50.40 -3.00
C SER A 315 23.80 -50.25 -1.90
N LYS A 316 25.09 -50.24 -2.27
CA LYS A 316 26.21 -50.03 -1.32
C LYS A 316 26.64 -48.57 -1.26
N ASP A 317 25.80 -47.69 -1.78
CA ASP A 317 26.17 -46.34 -2.16
C ASP A 317 25.97 -45.38 -0.99
N ILE A 318 27.10 -44.80 -0.57
CA ILE A 318 27.13 -43.74 0.43
C ILE A 318 26.94 -42.42 -0.31
N SER A 319 25.70 -41.94 -0.36
CA SER A 319 25.39 -40.62 -0.92
C SER A 319 25.92 -39.51 -0.01
N ARG A 320 26.29 -38.39 -0.63
CA ARG A 320 26.74 -37.16 0.05
C ARG A 320 25.85 -36.03 -0.43
N THR A 321 25.18 -35.37 0.50
CA THR A 321 24.27 -34.27 0.20
C THR A 321 24.84 -32.99 0.79
N TYR A 322 25.01 -31.97 -0.05
CA TYR A 322 25.57 -30.67 0.32
C TYR A 322 24.43 -29.66 0.37
N SER A 323 24.14 -29.12 1.55
CA SER A 323 22.90 -28.36 1.82
C SER A 323 23.13 -27.18 2.77
N SER A 324 22.13 -26.31 2.92
CA SER A 324 22.17 -25.21 3.89
C SER A 324 22.16 -25.68 5.35
N SER A 325 21.57 -26.85 5.62
CA SER A 325 21.64 -27.55 6.91
C SER A 325 22.96 -28.28 7.14
N GLY A 326 23.96 -28.05 6.28
CA GLY A 326 25.31 -28.60 6.34
C GLY A 326 25.56 -29.72 5.32
N ILE A 327 26.58 -30.53 5.57
CA ILE A 327 26.90 -31.69 4.75
C ILE A 327 26.32 -32.93 5.45
N THR A 328 25.58 -33.76 4.72
CA THR A 328 25.07 -35.02 5.25
C THR A 328 25.58 -36.20 4.45
N ILE A 329 25.67 -37.34 5.14
CA ILE A 329 26.14 -38.61 4.58
C ILE A 329 25.10 -39.66 4.96
N GLN A 330 24.39 -40.12 3.92
CA GLN A 330 23.27 -41.05 4.01
C GLN A 330 23.74 -42.45 3.60
N PHE A 331 23.15 -43.46 4.23
CA PHE A 331 23.16 -44.85 3.78
C PHE A 331 21.79 -45.15 3.16
N GLY A 332 21.70 -46.09 2.21
CA GLY A 332 20.48 -46.31 1.42
C GLY A 332 19.21 -46.60 2.23
N ASP A 333 19.35 -47.11 3.46
CA ASP A 333 18.24 -47.39 4.38
C ASP A 333 17.82 -46.20 5.26
N ASP A 334 18.55 -45.08 5.27
CA ASP A 334 18.25 -43.92 6.13
C ASP A 334 16.96 -43.17 5.72
N ASP A 335 16.66 -43.03 4.42
CA ASP A 335 15.59 -42.14 3.97
C ASP A 335 14.19 -42.74 4.17
N ILE A 336 13.98 -44.01 3.82
CA ILE A 336 12.71 -44.70 4.07
C ILE A 336 12.44 -44.91 5.57
N ARG A 337 13.50 -45.00 6.40
CA ARG A 337 13.44 -45.01 7.88
C ARG A 337 12.88 -43.69 8.41
N ARG A 338 13.44 -42.57 7.95
CA ARG A 338 12.95 -41.22 8.26
C ARG A 338 11.51 -41.01 7.79
N THR A 339 11.14 -41.47 6.59
CA THR A 339 9.76 -41.39 6.10
C THR A 339 8.78 -42.11 7.02
N LEU A 340 9.07 -43.36 7.44
CA LEU A 340 8.21 -44.08 8.39
C LEU A 340 8.11 -43.34 9.74
N ILE A 341 9.25 -42.94 10.32
CA ILE A 341 9.29 -42.20 11.59
C ILE A 341 8.48 -40.90 11.49
N ASN A 342 8.67 -40.12 10.45
CA ASN A 342 7.98 -38.84 10.23
C ASN A 342 6.47 -39.01 10.02
N VAL A 343 6.02 -40.01 9.26
CA VAL A 343 4.58 -40.27 9.05
C VAL A 343 3.87 -40.59 10.37
N TYR A 344 4.53 -41.31 11.28
CA TYR A 344 3.95 -41.63 12.60
C TYR A 344 4.09 -40.48 13.60
N LYS A 345 5.24 -39.80 13.61
CA LYS A 345 5.47 -38.59 14.43
C LYS A 345 4.47 -37.49 14.10
N ASN A 346 4.22 -37.22 12.82
CA ASN A 346 3.27 -36.20 12.35
C ASN A 346 1.79 -36.60 12.58
N GLN A 347 1.52 -37.84 13.00
CA GLN A 347 0.20 -38.29 13.48
C GLN A 347 0.17 -38.52 15.01
N GLU A 348 1.20 -38.08 15.74
CA GLU A 348 1.40 -38.30 17.18
C GLU A 348 1.47 -39.79 17.61
N LYS A 349 1.59 -40.70 16.64
CA LYS A 349 1.66 -42.17 16.81
C LYS A 349 3.07 -42.70 17.01
N ILE A 350 4.08 -41.86 17.29
CA ILE A 350 5.48 -42.33 17.42
C ILE A 350 5.65 -43.44 18.48
N ASN A 351 4.88 -43.38 19.57
CA ASN A 351 4.82 -44.42 20.61
C ASN A 351 4.38 -45.80 20.10
N VAL A 352 3.63 -45.85 18.99
CA VAL A 352 3.25 -47.12 18.32
C VAL A 352 4.50 -47.75 17.68
N LEU A 353 5.35 -46.94 17.02
CA LEU A 353 6.64 -47.42 16.52
C LEU A 353 7.59 -47.77 17.66
N GLU A 354 7.68 -46.97 18.74
CA GLU A 354 8.52 -47.29 19.91
C GLU A 354 8.14 -48.67 20.48
N THR A 355 6.85 -48.91 20.75
CA THR A 355 6.35 -50.20 21.25
C THR A 355 6.66 -51.37 20.30
N LEU A 356 6.50 -51.16 18.99
CA LEU A 356 6.74 -52.19 17.97
C LEU A 356 8.23 -52.52 17.79
N PHE A 357 9.11 -51.52 17.86
CA PHE A 357 10.55 -51.72 17.70
C PHE A 357 11.24 -52.13 19.01
N GLU A 358 10.79 -51.71 20.19
CA GLU A 358 11.19 -52.31 21.47
C GLU A 358 10.83 -53.80 21.48
N GLY A 359 9.59 -54.14 21.09
CA GLY A 359 9.14 -55.53 20.91
C GLY A 359 9.80 -56.29 19.75
N LYS A 360 10.65 -55.65 18.94
CA LYS A 360 11.61 -56.32 18.03
C LYS A 360 12.98 -56.48 18.70
N LEU A 361 13.47 -55.47 19.42
CA LEU A 361 14.77 -55.51 20.13
C LEU A 361 14.80 -56.56 21.23
N GLU A 362 13.69 -56.77 21.96
CA GLU A 362 13.56 -57.85 22.96
C GLU A 362 13.85 -59.26 22.40
N LYS A 363 13.73 -59.43 21.07
CA LYS A 363 13.95 -60.70 20.36
C LYS A 363 15.36 -60.82 19.75
N ASP A 364 16.05 -59.70 19.57
CA ASP A 364 17.40 -59.62 18.98
C ASP A 364 18.11 -58.34 19.47
N VAL A 365 18.70 -58.42 20.67
CA VAL A 365 19.15 -57.27 21.47
C VAL A 365 20.36 -56.55 20.87
N ASP A 366 21.19 -57.26 20.10
CA ASP A 366 22.39 -56.72 19.45
C ASP A 366 22.13 -56.26 17.99
N ASN A 367 20.86 -56.25 17.53
CA ASN A 367 20.51 -55.98 16.13
C ASN A 367 20.81 -54.51 15.75
N PRO A 368 21.77 -54.23 14.86
CA PRO A 368 22.20 -52.86 14.58
C PRO A 368 21.11 -52.04 13.87
N THR A 369 20.26 -52.67 13.05
CA THR A 369 19.19 -51.96 12.32
C THR A 369 18.03 -51.59 13.26
N VAL A 370 17.67 -52.48 14.18
CA VAL A 370 16.66 -52.17 15.22
C VAL A 370 17.24 -51.19 16.25
N LEU A 371 18.53 -51.29 16.60
CA LEU A 371 19.19 -50.33 17.48
C LEU A 371 19.31 -48.93 16.87
N GLU A 372 19.56 -48.78 15.56
CA GLU A 372 19.60 -47.46 14.92
C GLU A 372 18.20 -46.89 14.72
N MET A 373 17.22 -47.72 14.34
CA MET A 373 15.79 -47.34 14.36
C MET A 373 15.34 -46.88 15.75
N LEU A 374 15.71 -47.60 16.82
CA LEU A 374 15.38 -47.17 18.19
C LEU A 374 16.21 -45.98 18.67
N ALA A 375 17.46 -45.83 18.25
CA ALA A 375 18.24 -44.63 18.57
C ALA A 375 17.64 -43.36 17.95
N GLU A 376 17.07 -43.47 16.74
CA GLU A 376 16.28 -42.40 16.11
C GLU A 376 14.91 -42.23 16.80
N ILE A 377 14.14 -43.30 17.03
CA ILE A 377 12.85 -43.21 17.74
C ILE A 377 13.03 -42.59 19.14
N TYR A 378 14.00 -43.03 19.94
CA TYR A 378 14.27 -42.46 21.27
C TYR A 378 14.75 -41.00 21.19
N TRP A 379 15.48 -40.62 20.14
CA TRP A 379 15.88 -39.23 19.93
C TRP A 379 14.67 -38.34 19.61
N GLU A 380 13.76 -38.80 18.75
CA GLU A 380 12.52 -38.10 18.41
C GLU A 380 11.47 -38.12 19.53
N SER A 381 11.42 -39.18 20.35
CA SER A 381 10.70 -39.26 21.64
C SER A 381 11.38 -38.44 22.75
N ASN A 382 12.47 -37.73 22.46
CA ASN A 382 13.27 -36.91 23.38
C ASN A 382 13.87 -37.67 24.59
N ASN A 383 13.93 -38.99 24.53
CA ASN A 383 14.57 -39.85 25.51
C ASN A 383 16.09 -39.91 25.27
N TYR A 384 16.76 -38.75 25.44
CA TYR A 384 18.17 -38.58 25.10
C TYR A 384 19.11 -39.51 25.87
N GLN A 385 18.71 -40.03 27.04
CA GLN A 385 19.49 -41.07 27.75
C GLN A 385 19.44 -42.41 27.01
N LYS A 386 18.24 -42.96 26.71
CA LYS A 386 18.13 -44.20 25.90
C LYS A 386 18.80 -44.02 24.54
N ALA A 387 18.64 -42.86 23.90
CA ALA A 387 19.27 -42.54 22.62
C ALA A 387 20.80 -42.50 22.73
N ALA A 388 21.37 -41.87 23.76
CA ALA A 388 22.81 -41.85 23.99
C ALA A 388 23.38 -43.26 24.21
N GLU A 389 22.69 -44.08 24.99
CA GLU A 389 23.06 -45.49 25.24
C GLU A 389 23.01 -46.33 23.96
N ALA A 390 21.96 -46.18 23.14
CA ALA A 390 21.83 -46.87 21.86
C ALA A 390 22.91 -46.43 20.84
N TYR A 391 23.10 -45.12 20.65
CA TYR A 391 24.14 -44.58 19.76
C TYR A 391 25.56 -44.94 20.25
N HIS A 392 25.82 -44.95 21.56
CA HIS A 392 27.13 -45.37 22.10
C HIS A 392 27.36 -46.87 21.86
N THR A 393 26.34 -47.69 22.07
CA THR A 393 26.36 -49.14 21.79
C THR A 393 26.65 -49.41 20.32
N LEU A 394 25.96 -48.72 19.40
CA LEU A 394 26.21 -48.78 17.95
C LEU A 394 27.66 -48.41 17.61
N GLY A 395 28.18 -47.30 18.16
CA GLY A 395 29.57 -46.89 17.99
C GLY A 395 30.57 -47.96 18.42
N ASN A 396 30.31 -48.60 19.56
CA ASN A 396 31.13 -49.67 20.14
C ASN A 396 31.03 -51.04 19.42
N THR A 397 30.16 -51.20 18.41
CA THR A 397 30.08 -52.47 17.66
C THR A 397 31.37 -52.79 16.89
N LYS A 398 31.66 -54.08 16.71
CA LYS A 398 32.97 -54.59 16.25
C LYS A 398 33.35 -54.23 14.79
N SER A 399 32.48 -53.56 14.05
CA SER A 399 32.66 -53.25 12.61
C SER A 399 32.89 -51.75 12.40
N MET A 400 34.05 -51.24 12.85
CA MET A 400 34.36 -49.80 12.87
C MET A 400 34.42 -49.15 11.48
N GLY A 401 33.26 -48.77 10.95
CA GLY A 401 33.10 -48.00 9.71
C GLY A 401 32.66 -46.55 9.94
N ARG A 402 32.36 -45.82 8.85
CA ARG A 402 31.80 -44.45 8.91
C ARG A 402 30.52 -44.38 9.76
N ARG A 403 29.67 -45.42 9.72
CA ARG A 403 28.39 -45.51 10.47
C ARG A 403 28.66 -45.48 11.99
N ASN A 404 29.63 -46.21 12.50
CA ASN A 404 30.04 -46.22 13.91
C ASN A 404 30.60 -44.88 14.39
N ILE A 405 31.44 -44.22 13.58
CA ILE A 405 32.00 -42.91 13.93
C ILE A 405 30.87 -41.87 13.94
N ARG A 406 29.93 -41.91 12.98
CA ARG A 406 28.67 -41.14 13.00
C ARG A 406 27.92 -41.40 14.32
N SER A 407 27.73 -42.65 14.74
CA SER A 407 27.08 -43.01 16.01
C SER A 407 27.78 -42.42 17.24
N TYR A 408 29.12 -42.38 17.31
CA TYR A 408 29.81 -41.74 18.45
C TYR A 408 29.55 -40.23 18.53
N PHE A 409 29.47 -39.51 17.40
CA PHE A 409 29.13 -38.09 17.41
C PHE A 409 27.65 -37.85 17.76
N HIS A 410 26.73 -38.73 17.36
CA HIS A 410 25.34 -38.69 17.85
C HIS A 410 25.22 -39.03 19.35
N ALA A 411 26.02 -39.97 19.86
CA ALA A 411 26.08 -40.27 21.30
C ALA A 411 26.61 -39.07 22.10
N ALA A 412 27.70 -38.44 21.63
CA ALA A 412 28.22 -37.21 22.25
C ALA A 412 27.19 -36.07 22.23
N ALA A 413 26.45 -35.90 21.12
CA ALA A 413 25.35 -34.95 21.02
C ALA A 413 24.20 -35.28 22.00
N ALA A 414 23.81 -36.55 22.14
CA ALA A 414 22.78 -36.99 23.08
C ALA A 414 23.20 -36.75 24.54
N PHE A 415 24.45 -37.06 24.89
CA PHE A 415 25.03 -36.72 26.20
C PHE A 415 25.14 -35.21 26.45
N HIS A 416 25.32 -34.39 25.41
CA HIS A 416 25.29 -32.93 25.51
C HIS A 416 23.88 -32.42 25.79
N LYS A 417 22.87 -32.90 25.04
CA LYS A 417 21.44 -32.61 25.31
C LYS A 417 21.00 -33.04 26.70
N ASN A 418 21.56 -34.13 27.23
CA ASN A 418 21.31 -34.64 28.58
C ASN A 418 22.18 -33.99 29.68
N ASN A 419 22.90 -32.90 29.39
CA ASN A 419 23.75 -32.16 30.33
C ASN A 419 24.81 -33.01 31.07
N GLN A 420 25.43 -33.98 30.39
CA GLN A 420 26.46 -34.87 30.95
C GLN A 420 27.85 -34.58 30.33
N PRO A 421 28.49 -33.42 30.61
CA PRO A 421 29.70 -32.96 29.91
C PRO A 421 30.91 -33.90 30.05
N ASP A 422 31.05 -34.62 31.17
CA ASP A 422 32.10 -35.62 31.33
C ASP A 422 31.92 -36.83 30.38
N MET A 423 30.67 -37.22 30.10
CA MET A 423 30.35 -38.24 29.10
C MET A 423 30.56 -37.71 27.68
N VAL A 424 30.15 -36.47 27.39
CA VAL A 424 30.45 -35.80 26.10
C VAL A 424 31.96 -35.83 25.83
N LYS A 425 32.77 -35.40 26.80
CA LYS A 425 34.24 -35.41 26.70
C LYS A 425 34.81 -36.82 26.53
N THR A 426 34.28 -37.81 27.26
CA THR A 426 34.72 -39.20 27.16
C THR A 426 34.41 -39.80 25.79
N VAL A 427 33.20 -39.58 25.28
CA VAL A 427 32.74 -40.12 23.99
C VAL A 427 33.39 -39.39 22.80
N LEU A 428 33.59 -38.07 22.87
CA LEU A 428 34.38 -37.34 21.87
C LEU A 428 35.83 -37.82 21.82
N ASN A 429 36.46 -38.13 22.96
CA ASN A 429 37.81 -38.72 22.96
C ASN A 429 37.82 -40.11 22.28
N GLN A 430 36.78 -40.93 22.47
CA GLN A 430 36.61 -42.19 21.75
C GLN A 430 36.41 -41.95 20.24
N ALA A 431 35.53 -41.01 19.87
CA ALA A 431 35.23 -40.63 18.50
C ALA A 431 36.48 -40.12 17.76
N ASN A 432 37.24 -39.20 18.36
CA ASN A 432 38.46 -38.63 17.80
C ASN A 432 39.59 -39.67 17.71
N THR A 433 39.65 -40.65 18.63
CA THR A 433 40.58 -41.79 18.54
C THR A 433 40.22 -42.72 17.39
N ALA A 434 38.93 -43.03 17.20
CA ALA A 434 38.44 -43.84 16.08
C ALA A 434 38.64 -43.11 14.73
N LEU A 435 38.37 -41.81 14.68
CA LEU A 435 38.58 -40.97 13.50
C LEU A 435 40.06 -40.92 13.12
N SER A 436 40.94 -40.64 14.09
CA SER A 436 42.39 -40.50 13.86
C SER A 436 43.13 -41.81 13.57
N SER A 437 42.53 -42.96 13.89
CA SER A 437 43.06 -44.30 13.53
C SER A 437 42.57 -44.81 12.17
N THR A 438 41.87 -43.96 11.39
CA THR A 438 41.39 -44.28 10.04
C THR A 438 41.75 -43.19 9.04
N ASN A 439 41.70 -43.52 7.74
CA ASN A 439 41.90 -42.53 6.67
C ASN A 439 40.75 -41.52 6.56
N TYR A 440 39.66 -41.66 7.34
CA TYR A 440 38.50 -40.76 7.26
C TYR A 440 38.78 -39.33 7.75
N LYS A 441 39.86 -39.09 8.51
CA LYS A 441 40.33 -37.71 8.82
C LYS A 441 40.82 -36.93 7.57
N GLN A 442 40.97 -37.58 6.42
CA GLN A 442 41.30 -36.91 5.14
C GLN A 442 40.09 -36.73 4.20
N ASP A 443 38.90 -37.19 4.59
CA ASP A 443 37.66 -37.02 3.82
C ASP A 443 36.95 -35.74 4.28
N ALA A 444 37.21 -34.62 3.60
CA ALA A 444 36.69 -33.29 3.95
C ALA A 444 35.15 -33.27 4.07
N SER A 445 34.44 -34.04 3.24
CA SER A 445 32.98 -34.16 3.31
C SER A 445 32.52 -34.98 4.53
N PHE A 446 33.31 -35.98 4.95
CA PHE A 446 33.07 -36.70 6.20
C PHE A 446 33.31 -35.80 7.42
N LEU A 447 34.42 -35.06 7.45
CA LEU A 447 34.69 -34.06 8.49
C LEU A 447 33.58 -32.99 8.56
N GLY A 448 33.16 -32.44 7.43
CA GLY A 448 32.05 -31.49 7.35
C GLY A 448 30.72 -32.07 7.83
N ALA A 449 30.48 -33.37 7.64
CA ALA A 449 29.31 -34.05 8.20
C ALA A 449 29.38 -34.23 9.72
N LEU A 450 30.57 -34.51 10.28
CA LEU A 450 30.75 -34.54 11.74
C LEU A 450 30.63 -33.13 12.35
N ALA A 451 31.20 -32.11 11.69
CA ALA A 451 31.02 -30.71 12.06
C ALA A 451 29.53 -30.30 12.04
N THR A 452 28.77 -30.77 11.04
CA THR A 452 27.32 -30.58 10.95
C THR A 452 26.56 -31.22 12.13
N ILE A 453 26.96 -32.41 12.58
CA ILE A 453 26.38 -33.05 13.78
C ILE A 453 26.66 -32.19 15.04
N CYS A 454 27.88 -31.68 15.20
CA CYS A 454 28.24 -30.81 16.33
C CYS A 454 27.48 -29.47 16.29
N LEU A 455 27.46 -28.79 15.14
CA LEU A 455 26.80 -27.49 14.93
C LEU A 455 25.31 -27.56 15.25
N ASN A 456 24.60 -28.54 14.68
CA ASN A 456 23.16 -28.73 14.89
C ASN A 456 22.82 -29.11 16.35
N ASN A 457 23.82 -29.51 17.15
CA ASN A 457 23.68 -29.82 18.56
C ASN A 457 24.30 -28.76 19.49
N LYS A 458 24.69 -27.59 18.97
CA LYS A 458 25.28 -26.45 19.70
C LYS A 458 26.64 -26.73 20.36
N MET A 459 27.35 -27.73 19.84
CA MET A 459 28.72 -28.08 20.23
C MET A 459 29.71 -27.26 19.38
N TYR A 460 29.64 -25.92 19.49
CA TYR A 460 30.25 -25.01 18.52
C TYR A 460 31.78 -25.08 18.48
N ASP A 461 32.47 -25.19 19.63
CA ASP A 461 33.91 -25.46 19.72
C ASP A 461 34.33 -26.65 18.82
N GLN A 462 33.60 -27.76 18.93
CA GLN A 462 33.88 -28.99 18.18
C GLN A 462 33.44 -28.88 16.71
N ALA A 463 32.41 -28.10 16.43
CA ALA A 463 32.02 -27.77 15.07
C ALA A 463 33.08 -26.91 14.36
N LEU A 464 33.68 -25.95 15.07
CA LEU A 464 34.80 -25.13 14.58
C LEU A 464 36.03 -25.99 14.29
N GLU A 465 36.51 -26.79 15.25
CA GLU A 465 37.68 -27.67 15.06
C GLU A 465 37.51 -28.57 13.82
N LEU A 466 36.34 -29.19 13.67
CA LEU A 466 36.04 -30.08 12.53
C LEU A 466 35.78 -29.33 11.21
N ALA A 467 35.23 -28.10 11.25
CA ALA A 467 35.00 -27.29 10.06
C ALA A 467 36.29 -26.66 9.53
N GLU A 468 37.18 -26.17 10.41
CA GLU A 468 38.49 -25.66 10.03
C GLU A 468 39.38 -26.78 9.47
N ASP A 469 39.41 -27.97 10.10
CA ASP A 469 40.04 -29.16 9.53
C ASP A 469 39.41 -29.50 8.16
N ALA A 470 38.08 -29.51 8.02
CA ALA A 470 37.41 -29.79 6.75
C ALA A 470 37.77 -28.79 5.63
N VAL A 471 37.75 -27.48 5.91
CA VAL A 471 38.15 -26.42 4.96
C VAL A 471 39.62 -26.58 4.54
N SER A 472 40.49 -27.02 5.46
CA SER A 472 41.91 -27.28 5.16
C SER A 472 42.13 -28.47 4.22
N GLN A 473 41.30 -29.52 4.33
CA GLN A 473 41.39 -30.71 3.47
C GLN A 473 40.60 -30.56 2.15
N ALA A 474 39.65 -29.63 2.09
CA ALA A 474 38.81 -29.41 0.93
C ALA A 474 39.57 -28.82 -0.27
N LYS A 475 39.38 -29.44 -1.43
CA LYS A 475 39.83 -28.94 -2.73
C LYS A 475 38.72 -28.17 -3.45
N ASP A 476 37.52 -28.74 -3.43
CA ASP A 476 36.30 -28.24 -4.04
C ASP A 476 35.16 -28.17 -2.99
N TRP A 477 33.99 -27.62 -3.35
CA TRP A 477 32.77 -27.54 -2.49
C TRP A 477 32.93 -26.75 -1.19
N LYS A 478 33.84 -25.76 -1.17
CA LYS A 478 34.16 -24.96 0.02
C LYS A 478 33.02 -24.06 0.48
N GLU A 479 32.11 -23.67 -0.41
CA GLU A 479 30.95 -22.84 -0.11
C GLU A 479 30.09 -23.39 1.04
N TYR A 480 29.90 -24.72 1.09
CA TYR A 480 29.16 -25.39 2.17
C TYR A 480 29.94 -25.50 3.47
N LEU A 481 31.28 -25.55 3.39
CA LEU A 481 32.15 -25.61 4.56
C LEU A 481 32.31 -24.20 5.19
N TYR A 482 32.37 -23.15 4.37
CA TYR A 482 32.26 -21.77 4.81
C TYR A 482 30.89 -21.49 5.45
N GLU A 483 29.78 -22.04 4.92
CA GLU A 483 28.46 -21.95 5.56
C GLU A 483 28.44 -22.59 6.96
N ILE A 484 29.05 -23.76 7.14
CA ILE A 484 29.18 -24.43 8.46
C ILE A 484 30.09 -23.61 9.41
N LEU A 485 31.21 -23.09 8.89
CA LEU A 485 32.17 -22.29 9.67
C LEU A 485 31.53 -20.97 10.15
N ALA A 486 30.84 -20.25 9.27
CA ALA A 486 30.14 -19.01 9.58
C ALA A 486 29.06 -19.20 10.65
N LYS A 487 28.26 -20.27 10.57
CA LYS A 487 27.25 -20.63 11.58
C LYS A 487 27.88 -21.01 12.93
N SER A 488 29.06 -21.61 12.90
CA SER A 488 29.82 -21.95 14.10
C SER A 488 30.42 -20.69 14.76
N TYR A 489 30.91 -19.72 13.97
CA TYR A 489 31.32 -18.40 14.47
C TYR A 489 30.12 -17.57 15.00
N LEU A 490 28.92 -17.65 14.39
CA LEU A 490 27.71 -17.08 14.98
C LEU A 490 27.38 -17.70 16.35
N GLY A 491 27.55 -19.02 16.49
CA GLY A 491 27.40 -19.73 17.76
C GLY A 491 28.31 -19.18 18.87
N GLU A 492 29.58 -18.98 18.54
CA GLU A 492 30.59 -18.35 19.41
C GLU A 492 30.55 -16.81 19.40
N LYS A 493 29.49 -16.21 18.85
CA LYS A 493 29.22 -14.74 18.83
C LYS A 493 30.31 -13.90 18.15
N ARG A 494 31.11 -14.53 17.30
CA ARG A 494 32.11 -13.92 16.43
C ARG A 494 31.44 -13.39 15.17
N TYR A 495 30.59 -12.37 15.33
CA TYR A 495 29.69 -11.90 14.27
C TYR A 495 30.43 -11.32 13.05
N GLU A 496 31.60 -10.71 13.25
CA GLU A 496 32.44 -10.19 12.16
C GLU A 496 33.11 -11.34 11.39
N ASP A 497 33.74 -12.30 12.07
CA ASP A 497 34.27 -13.52 11.43
C ASP A 497 33.18 -14.33 10.72
N ALA A 498 31.94 -14.34 11.25
CA ALA A 498 30.80 -14.97 10.60
C ALA A 498 30.36 -14.22 9.34
N PHE A 499 30.28 -12.89 9.40
CA PHE A 499 29.99 -12.04 8.23
C PHE A 499 31.05 -12.24 7.14
N GLU A 500 32.33 -12.30 7.52
CA GLU A 500 33.44 -12.58 6.60
C GLU A 500 33.37 -14.01 6.04
N ALA A 501 33.07 -15.03 6.86
CA ALA A 501 32.95 -16.41 6.38
C ALA A 501 31.77 -16.60 5.41
N TYR A 502 30.64 -15.93 5.63
CA TYR A 502 29.58 -15.85 4.64
C TYR A 502 30.00 -15.02 3.41
N GLN A 503 30.76 -13.94 3.56
CA GLN A 503 31.31 -13.21 2.41
C GLN A 503 32.25 -14.08 1.57
N GLN A 504 33.07 -14.96 2.19
CA GLN A 504 33.88 -15.95 1.46
C GLN A 504 33.02 -16.99 0.73
N MET A 505 31.86 -17.37 1.29
CA MET A 505 30.86 -18.18 0.57
C MET A 505 30.30 -17.44 -0.66
N ALA A 506 29.96 -16.15 -0.54
CA ALA A 506 29.50 -15.30 -1.65
C ALA A 506 30.57 -15.07 -2.74
N MET A 507 31.84 -15.13 -2.38
CA MET A 507 32.98 -14.98 -3.31
C MET A 507 33.28 -16.25 -4.14
N THR A 508 32.55 -17.35 -3.94
CA THR A 508 32.69 -18.54 -4.80
C THR A 508 32.02 -18.36 -6.17
N ASP A 509 32.53 -19.02 -7.21
CA ASP A 509 32.09 -18.88 -8.62
C ASP A 509 30.63 -19.31 -8.90
N ARG A 510 29.88 -19.77 -7.88
CA ARG A 510 28.54 -20.34 -8.02
C ARG A 510 27.47 -19.37 -7.52
N SER A 511 26.83 -18.67 -8.46
CA SER A 511 25.79 -17.65 -8.21
C SER A 511 24.74 -18.06 -7.17
N TYR A 512 24.20 -19.28 -7.24
CA TYR A 512 23.16 -19.82 -6.35
C TYR A 512 23.50 -19.81 -4.84
N HIS A 513 24.76 -19.62 -4.46
CA HIS A 513 25.17 -19.55 -3.06
C HIS A 513 25.16 -18.12 -2.49
N LYS A 514 25.05 -17.09 -3.34
CA LYS A 514 25.14 -15.67 -2.97
C LYS A 514 23.93 -15.24 -2.12
N ASP A 515 22.70 -15.51 -2.54
CA ASP A 515 21.48 -15.21 -1.79
C ASP A 515 21.48 -15.75 -0.36
N ARG A 516 22.15 -16.90 -0.16
CA ARG A 516 22.24 -17.58 1.14
C ARG A 516 23.37 -17.04 1.99
N ALA A 517 24.49 -16.69 1.36
CA ALA A 517 25.56 -15.94 1.99
C ALA A 517 25.08 -14.53 2.41
N GLU A 518 24.31 -13.82 1.58
CA GLU A 518 23.57 -12.60 1.94
C GLU A 518 22.77 -12.84 3.21
N ARG A 519 21.82 -13.79 3.22
CA ARG A 519 21.02 -14.08 4.44
C ARG A 519 21.89 -14.37 5.68
N GLY A 520 23.00 -15.07 5.52
CA GLY A 520 23.97 -15.29 6.60
C GLY A 520 24.69 -14.02 7.07
N MET A 521 25.17 -13.20 6.13
CA MET A 521 25.70 -11.85 6.38
C MET A 521 24.67 -10.95 7.05
N ASN A 522 23.38 -11.17 6.78
CA ASN A 522 22.26 -10.37 7.27
C ASN A 522 21.81 -10.78 8.68
N ASP A 523 21.85 -12.08 9.00
CA ASP A 523 21.76 -12.56 10.40
C ASP A 523 22.98 -12.12 11.23
N ALA A 524 24.18 -12.14 10.65
CA ALA A 524 25.38 -11.59 11.26
C ALA A 524 25.30 -10.05 11.44
N ALA A 525 24.74 -9.33 10.46
CA ALA A 525 24.47 -7.90 10.52
C ALA A 525 23.43 -7.57 11.59
N LYS A 526 22.38 -8.39 11.74
CA LYS A 526 21.39 -8.27 12.81
C LYS A 526 22.02 -8.46 14.19
N ALA A 527 22.91 -9.45 14.33
CA ALA A 527 23.59 -9.73 15.59
C ALA A 527 24.71 -8.73 15.94
N GLY A 528 25.39 -8.16 14.93
CA GLY A 528 26.46 -7.17 15.07
C GLY A 528 26.07 -5.70 14.83
N ASN A 529 24.79 -5.43 14.54
CA ASN A 529 24.22 -4.14 14.14
C ASN A 529 24.88 -3.48 12.89
N LEU A 530 24.69 -4.09 11.72
CA LEU A 530 25.26 -3.67 10.43
C LEU A 530 24.20 -3.42 9.32
N TYR A 531 22.93 -3.21 9.67
CA TYR A 531 21.78 -3.18 8.74
C TYR A 531 21.89 -2.19 7.56
N GLU A 532 22.60 -1.07 7.71
CA GLU A 532 22.83 -0.10 6.61
C GLU A 532 23.56 -0.74 5.41
N LYS A 533 24.33 -1.81 5.64
CA LYS A 533 24.98 -2.59 4.58
C LYS A 533 24.01 -3.50 3.80
N TRP A 534 22.72 -3.53 4.18
CA TRP A 534 21.71 -4.47 3.64
C TRP A 534 20.46 -3.78 3.07
N ILE A 535 19.96 -2.70 3.68
CA ILE A 535 18.69 -2.04 3.29
C ILE A 535 18.52 -1.78 1.77
N PRO A 536 19.53 -1.30 1.00
CA PRO A 536 19.40 -1.07 -0.45
C PRO A 536 19.02 -2.33 -1.25
N GLU A 537 19.37 -3.51 -0.72
CA GLU A 537 19.07 -4.80 -1.33
C GLU A 537 17.66 -5.31 -0.95
N GLN A 538 17.13 -4.92 0.21
CA GLN A 538 15.78 -5.27 0.66
C GLN A 538 14.70 -4.45 -0.04
N LEU A 539 14.92 -3.14 -0.15
CA LEU A 539 13.95 -2.19 -0.70
C LEU A 539 13.60 -2.53 -2.15
N LYS A 540 14.63 -2.86 -2.93
CA LYS A 540 14.52 -3.38 -4.30
C LYS A 540 13.63 -4.63 -4.37
N LYS A 541 13.87 -5.62 -3.50
CA LYS A 541 13.18 -6.93 -3.49
C LYS A 541 11.65 -6.82 -3.23
N VAL A 542 11.13 -5.73 -2.65
CA VAL A 542 9.68 -5.55 -2.39
C VAL A 542 8.97 -4.59 -3.35
N GLN A 543 9.68 -3.60 -3.92
CA GLN A 543 9.15 -2.91 -5.10
C GLN A 543 8.94 -3.90 -6.27
N GLU A 544 9.75 -4.95 -6.33
CA GLU A 544 9.58 -6.10 -7.21
C GLU A 544 8.43 -7.06 -6.76
N ASN A 545 7.96 -7.05 -5.49
CA ASN A 545 7.02 -8.04 -4.93
C ASN A 545 6.15 -7.51 -3.73
N PRO A 546 5.00 -6.84 -3.94
CA PRO A 546 4.33 -6.06 -2.87
C PRO A 546 3.25 -6.78 -2.03
N TYR A 547 2.81 -8.00 -2.36
CA TYR A 547 1.66 -8.66 -1.70
C TYR A 547 1.99 -9.85 -0.77
N ASP A 548 3.27 -10.28 -0.65
CA ASP A 548 3.67 -11.40 0.21
C ASP A 548 3.95 -10.93 1.66
N PRO A 549 3.12 -11.29 2.67
CA PRO A 549 3.29 -10.91 4.07
C PRO A 549 4.68 -11.16 4.65
N LYS A 550 5.50 -12.06 4.08
CA LYS A 550 6.89 -12.27 4.53
C LYS A 550 7.82 -11.17 4.06
N TYR A 551 7.93 -10.86 2.76
CA TYR A 551 8.71 -9.71 2.30
C TYR A 551 8.16 -8.41 2.83
N VAL A 552 6.83 -8.33 2.88
CA VAL A 552 6.06 -7.23 3.40
C VAL A 552 6.24 -7.06 4.93
N LEU A 553 6.60 -8.10 5.69
CA LEU A 553 6.96 -8.03 7.12
C LEU A 553 8.47 -7.99 7.39
N GLU A 554 9.33 -8.54 6.55
CA GLU A 554 10.79 -8.31 6.60
C GLU A 554 11.09 -6.86 6.23
N LEU A 555 10.37 -6.32 5.25
CA LEU A 555 10.28 -4.89 5.00
C LEU A 555 9.54 -4.19 6.12
N ALA A 556 8.31 -4.52 6.55
CA ALA A 556 7.70 -3.80 7.68
C ALA A 556 8.49 -3.88 8.99
N LYS A 557 9.46 -4.79 9.16
CA LYS A 557 10.45 -4.80 10.26
C LYS A 557 11.72 -4.00 9.96
N SER A 558 12.10 -3.86 8.69
CA SER A 558 13.23 -3.03 8.25
C SER A 558 12.78 -1.57 8.13
N TYR A 559 11.64 -1.31 7.49
CA TYR A 559 10.79 -0.13 7.65
C TYR A 559 10.34 0.15 9.10
N GLU A 560 10.16 -0.81 10.03
CA GLU A 560 10.00 -0.44 11.46
C GLU A 560 11.35 -0.07 12.09
N ALA A 561 12.47 -0.59 11.58
CA ALA A 561 13.81 -0.14 11.92
C ALA A 561 14.26 1.13 11.16
N THR A 562 13.42 1.67 10.25
CA THR A 562 13.66 2.89 9.45
C THR A 562 12.38 3.74 9.26
N ASP A 563 11.42 3.65 10.18
CA ASP A 563 10.08 4.30 10.22
C ASP A 563 9.24 4.38 8.92
N ASN A 564 8.44 3.35 8.60
CA ASN A 564 7.35 3.42 7.60
C ASN A 564 6.08 2.66 8.05
N THR A 565 5.05 3.39 8.51
CA THR A 565 4.03 2.83 9.42
C THR A 565 2.65 2.56 8.81
N LYS A 566 2.15 3.31 7.82
CA LYS A 566 0.81 3.04 7.22
C LYS A 566 0.88 1.70 6.47
N GLU A 567 1.98 1.54 5.77
CA GLU A 567 2.55 0.34 5.20
C GLU A 567 2.51 -0.73 6.28
N ALA A 568 3.26 -0.59 7.38
CA ALA A 568 3.27 -1.56 8.46
C ALA A 568 1.86 -1.92 8.98
N VAL A 569 0.89 -1.00 9.10
CA VAL A 569 -0.47 -1.38 9.56
C VAL A 569 -1.28 -2.11 8.51
N ALA A 570 -1.24 -1.71 7.25
CA ALA A 570 -1.82 -2.50 6.16
C ALA A 570 -1.18 -3.92 6.05
N GLN A 571 -0.04 -4.14 6.70
CA GLN A 571 0.54 -5.47 6.91
C GLN A 571 0.11 -6.10 8.24
N TYR A 572 -0.05 -5.31 9.32
CA TYR A 572 -0.39 -5.80 10.65
C TYR A 572 -1.89 -6.05 10.90
N GLU A 573 -2.83 -5.24 10.39
CA GLU A 573 -4.26 -5.58 10.34
C GLU A 573 -4.48 -6.86 9.55
N ARG A 574 -3.84 -6.93 8.39
CA ARG A 574 -3.82 -8.09 7.53
C ARG A 574 -3.29 -9.30 8.30
N LEU A 575 -2.20 -9.18 9.06
CA LEU A 575 -1.71 -10.20 10.00
C LEU A 575 -2.65 -10.51 11.20
N THR A 576 -3.87 -9.98 11.29
CA THR A 576 -4.77 -10.21 12.45
C THR A 576 -6.17 -10.69 12.13
N GLU A 577 -6.74 -10.34 10.97
CA GLU A 577 -7.80 -11.18 10.39
C GLU A 577 -7.20 -12.51 9.92
N LEU A 578 -5.91 -12.52 9.54
CA LEU A 578 -5.13 -13.74 9.33
C LEU A 578 -4.67 -14.43 10.65
N GLU A 579 -4.72 -13.78 11.83
CA GLU A 579 -4.32 -14.36 13.14
C GLU A 579 -5.11 -13.78 14.35
N GLU A 580 -6.40 -14.16 14.49
CA GLU A 580 -7.40 -13.59 15.42
C GLU A 580 -7.26 -13.97 16.92
N GLU A 581 -6.13 -14.53 17.38
CA GLU A 581 -5.95 -14.90 18.81
C GLU A 581 -4.65 -14.40 19.47
N LYS A 582 -3.84 -13.63 18.75
CA LYS A 582 -2.51 -13.20 19.22
C LYS A 582 -2.56 -11.94 20.06
N ALA A 583 -2.40 -12.04 21.38
CA ALA A 583 -2.24 -10.88 22.28
C ALA A 583 -1.12 -9.91 21.83
N GLN A 584 -0.03 -10.41 21.23
CA GLN A 584 1.04 -9.55 20.69
C GLN A 584 0.58 -8.75 19.46
N TRP A 585 -0.32 -9.30 18.63
CA TRP A 585 -0.92 -8.56 17.54
C TRP A 585 -2.05 -7.70 18.04
N TYR A 586 -2.93 -8.14 18.93
CA TYR A 586 -3.87 -7.27 19.63
C TYR A 586 -3.22 -6.14 20.44
N ARG A 587 -1.94 -6.25 20.78
CA ARG A 587 -1.13 -5.13 21.26
C ARG A 587 -0.54 -4.29 20.13
N LYS A 588 -0.05 -4.92 19.06
CA LYS A 588 0.45 -4.23 17.86
C LYS A 588 -0.70 -3.48 17.19
N LEU A 589 -1.77 -4.13 16.71
CA LEU A 589 -3.12 -3.59 16.49
C LEU A 589 -3.63 -2.69 17.61
N GLY A 590 -3.43 -3.01 18.89
CA GLY A 590 -3.91 -2.12 19.95
C GLY A 590 -3.33 -0.73 19.73
N THR A 591 -2.03 -0.68 19.43
CA THR A 591 -1.26 0.51 19.08
C THR A 591 -1.44 0.93 17.61
N LEU A 592 -1.84 0.03 16.70
CA LEU A 592 -1.89 0.28 15.26
C LEU A 592 -3.31 0.53 14.73
N TYR A 593 -4.39 0.04 15.32
CA TYR A 593 -5.74 0.65 15.28
C TYR A 593 -5.77 2.00 16.03
N GLN A 594 -4.79 2.29 16.89
CA GLN A 594 -4.61 3.61 17.52
C GLN A 594 -3.72 4.58 16.70
N ASN A 595 -2.79 4.06 15.89
CA ASN A 595 -1.85 4.83 15.07
C ASN A 595 -2.14 4.75 13.57
N LEU A 596 -3.05 3.87 13.16
CA LEU A 596 -3.81 4.03 11.93
C LEU A 596 -4.39 5.44 12.00
N PRO A 597 -4.30 6.22 10.91
CA PRO A 597 -5.37 7.17 10.71
C PRO A 597 -6.67 6.36 10.79
N GLN A 598 -7.66 6.86 11.51
CA GLN A 598 -9.09 6.59 11.24
C GLN A 598 -9.49 7.32 9.81
N GLU A 599 -10.38 6.63 7.75
CA GLU A 599 -10.74 7.10 6.33
C GLU A 599 -12.14 7.76 6.21
N ASN A 600 -12.23 8.80 5.37
CA ASN A 600 -12.71 10.13 5.71
C ASN A 600 -14.02 10.76 5.13
N SER A 601 -14.15 11.27 3.87
CA SER A 601 -15.47 11.58 3.17
C SER A 601 -15.79 12.98 2.82
N ASN A 602 -17.06 13.30 3.08
CA ASN A 602 -18.16 13.58 2.13
C ASN A 602 -19.17 12.35 2.02
N THR A 603 -20.51 12.54 1.87
CA THR A 603 -21.67 11.86 2.56
C THR A 603 -21.49 10.94 3.77
N ASP A 604 -21.53 11.54 4.96
CA ASP A 604 -22.76 11.57 5.76
C ASP A 604 -23.52 10.31 6.26
N THR A 605 -22.92 9.43 7.07
CA THR A 605 -23.51 8.88 8.34
C THR A 605 -22.52 8.10 9.28
N VAL A 606 -21.68 8.73 10.15
CA VAL A 606 -21.24 8.09 11.42
C VAL A 606 -22.46 8.26 12.30
N SER A 607 -23.40 7.34 12.29
CA SER A 607 -24.07 7.10 13.58
C SER A 607 -22.97 6.85 14.62
N GLU A 608 -23.04 7.47 15.82
CA GLU A 608 -21.94 7.49 16.84
C GLU A 608 -21.36 6.09 17.18
N GLU A 609 -22.11 5.06 16.80
CA GLU A 609 -21.76 3.66 16.55
C GLU A 609 -20.39 3.42 15.86
N SER A 610 -20.06 4.15 14.79
CA SER A 610 -18.89 3.86 13.93
C SER A 610 -17.55 4.31 14.54
N ASN A 611 -17.44 5.55 15.05
CA ASN A 611 -16.20 5.98 15.72
C ASN A 611 -15.99 5.22 17.05
N THR A 612 -17.10 4.81 17.69
CA THR A 612 -16.99 3.88 18.80
C THR A 612 -16.55 2.47 18.37
N GLU A 613 -16.57 2.06 17.08
CA GLU A 613 -16.13 0.72 16.66
C GLU A 613 -14.61 0.52 16.65
N HIS A 614 -13.81 1.39 16.03
CA HIS A 614 -12.34 1.24 16.10
C HIS A 614 -11.82 1.41 17.53
N SER A 615 -12.42 2.32 18.29
CA SER A 615 -12.14 2.42 19.73
C SER A 615 -12.62 1.19 20.51
N LYS A 616 -13.75 0.56 20.16
CA LYS A 616 -14.16 -0.76 20.71
C LYS A 616 -13.22 -1.88 20.25
N LYS A 617 -12.67 -1.87 19.03
CA LYS A 617 -11.70 -2.86 18.55
C LYS A 617 -10.37 -2.71 19.27
N SER A 618 -9.91 -1.48 19.52
CA SER A 618 -8.72 -1.20 20.33
C SER A 618 -8.96 -1.51 21.82
N ILE A 619 -10.11 -1.12 22.41
CA ILE A 619 -10.50 -1.54 23.78
C ILE A 619 -10.58 -3.06 23.85
N ASN A 620 -11.35 -3.73 23.00
CA ASN A 620 -11.46 -5.18 22.99
C ASN A 620 -10.09 -5.83 22.79
N ALA A 621 -9.24 -5.33 21.88
CA ALA A 621 -7.88 -5.84 21.68
C ALA A 621 -7.02 -5.68 22.94
N TYR A 622 -7.07 -4.54 23.64
CA TYR A 622 -6.32 -4.33 24.87
C TYR A 622 -6.93 -5.02 26.10
N GLU A 623 -8.25 -5.06 26.27
CA GLU A 623 -8.94 -5.84 27.30
C GLU A 623 -8.66 -7.32 27.10
N LYS A 624 -8.72 -7.82 25.87
CA LYS A 624 -8.30 -9.19 25.55
C LYS A 624 -6.81 -9.37 25.85
N ALA A 625 -5.94 -8.42 25.47
CA ALA A 625 -4.52 -8.49 25.80
C ALA A 625 -4.25 -8.42 27.33
N ILE A 626 -5.12 -7.83 28.15
CA ILE A 626 -4.99 -7.73 29.61
C ILE A 626 -5.62 -8.92 30.34
N GLU A 627 -6.74 -9.43 29.84
CA GLU A 627 -7.29 -10.74 30.21
C GLU A 627 -6.25 -11.84 29.97
N LEU A 628 -5.41 -11.67 28.94
CA LEU A 628 -4.28 -12.54 28.59
C LEU A 628 -2.94 -12.18 29.28
N GLU A 629 -2.68 -10.91 29.63
CA GLU A 629 -1.41 -10.42 30.23
C GLU A 629 -1.60 -9.35 31.35
N PRO A 630 -2.19 -9.70 32.51
CA PRO A 630 -2.58 -8.76 33.58
C PRO A 630 -1.43 -8.27 34.49
N THR A 631 -0.18 -8.27 34.01
CA THR A 631 0.99 -7.74 34.73
C THR A 631 1.66 -6.57 34.01
N SER A 632 1.25 -6.30 32.77
CA SER A 632 1.84 -5.27 31.92
C SER A 632 1.19 -3.92 32.18
N TYR A 633 1.87 -3.04 32.95
CA TYR A 633 1.41 -1.64 33.11
C TYR A 633 1.20 -0.95 31.75
N GLN A 634 2.04 -1.26 30.76
CA GLN A 634 1.90 -0.71 29.41
C GLN A 634 0.52 -1.04 28.81
N LEU A 635 0.03 -2.27 29.00
CA LEU A 635 -1.32 -2.62 28.53
C LEU A 635 -2.39 -1.89 29.34
N TYR A 636 -2.32 -1.87 30.68
CA TYR A 636 -3.27 -1.12 31.51
C TYR A 636 -3.33 0.37 31.14
N ASP A 637 -2.19 0.98 30.83
CA ASP A 637 -2.09 2.37 30.40
C ASP A 637 -2.70 2.57 29.01
N LEU A 638 -2.41 1.68 28.05
CA LEU A 638 -3.00 1.74 26.71
C LEU A 638 -4.53 1.51 26.72
N LEU A 639 -5.02 0.56 27.53
CA LEU A 639 -6.46 0.36 27.75
C LEU A 639 -7.08 1.58 28.40
N ALA A 640 -6.51 2.08 29.50
CA ALA A 640 -7.07 3.22 30.21
C ALA A 640 -7.02 4.51 29.36
N GLN A 641 -5.99 4.70 28.52
CA GLN A 641 -5.96 5.75 27.50
C GLN A 641 -7.05 5.56 26.45
N THR A 642 -7.42 4.33 26.08
CA THR A 642 -8.55 4.09 25.17
C THR A 642 -9.91 4.29 25.87
N TYR A 643 -9.99 4.05 27.19
CA TYR A 643 -11.14 4.46 28.01
C TYR A 643 -11.23 6.00 28.18
N ILE A 644 -10.11 6.72 28.24
CA ILE A 644 -10.07 8.19 28.17
C ILE A 644 -10.57 8.66 26.80
N LYS A 645 -10.06 8.10 25.70
CA LYS A 645 -10.50 8.41 24.32
C LYS A 645 -12.00 8.17 24.11
N THR A 646 -12.60 7.19 24.79
CA THR A 646 -14.06 6.95 24.77
C THR A 646 -14.84 7.68 25.87
N THR A 647 -14.24 8.66 26.55
CA THR A 647 -14.83 9.48 27.64
C THR A 647 -15.32 8.70 28.88
N GLN A 648 -14.93 7.42 29.00
CA GLN A 648 -15.29 6.53 30.10
C GLN A 648 -14.36 6.73 31.30
N THR A 649 -14.28 7.97 31.79
CA THR A 649 -13.37 8.41 32.87
C THR A 649 -13.43 7.55 34.14
N PRO A 650 -14.59 7.06 34.63
CA PRO A 650 -14.64 6.16 35.80
C PRO A 650 -14.03 4.77 35.51
N GLN A 651 -14.19 4.25 34.29
CA GLN A 651 -13.59 2.98 33.86
C GLN A 651 -12.07 3.15 33.71
N ALA A 652 -11.60 4.27 33.15
CA ALA A 652 -10.18 4.59 33.13
C ALA A 652 -9.59 4.72 34.55
N GLU A 653 -10.31 5.34 35.50
CA GLU A 653 -9.88 5.37 36.91
C GLU A 653 -9.85 3.97 37.52
N ALA A 654 -10.86 3.15 37.26
CA ALA A 654 -10.91 1.77 37.71
C ALA A 654 -9.76 0.92 37.14
N THR A 655 -9.38 1.12 35.87
CA THR A 655 -8.24 0.44 35.23
C THR A 655 -6.91 0.89 35.84
N TYR A 656 -6.66 2.20 36.02
CA TYR A 656 -5.43 2.65 36.68
C TYR A 656 -5.40 2.33 38.18
N ARG A 657 -6.53 2.33 38.90
CA ARG A 657 -6.60 1.83 40.28
C ARG A 657 -6.44 0.32 40.34
N SER A 658 -6.86 -0.43 39.32
CA SER A 658 -6.54 -1.85 39.21
C SER A 658 -5.04 -2.05 39.00
N ALA A 659 -4.39 -1.22 38.18
CA ALA A 659 -2.93 -1.18 38.07
C ALA A 659 -2.23 -0.83 39.41
N LEU A 660 -2.78 0.09 40.22
CA LEU A 660 -2.28 0.36 41.59
C LEU A 660 -2.45 -0.82 42.57
N ASN A 661 -3.30 -1.81 42.26
CA ASN A 661 -3.47 -3.04 43.03
C ASN A 661 -2.78 -4.27 42.36
N ALA A 662 -2.37 -4.14 41.09
CA ALA A 662 -1.57 -5.11 40.36
C ALA A 662 -0.10 -5.08 40.83
N PRO A 663 0.68 -6.16 40.64
CA PRO A 663 2.05 -6.26 41.16
C PRO A 663 3.06 -5.45 40.32
N LEU A 664 3.04 -4.12 40.45
CA LEU A 664 3.87 -3.19 39.67
C LEU A 664 5.05 -2.58 40.46
N THR A 665 5.85 -1.76 39.76
CA THR A 665 7.02 -1.04 40.31
C THR A 665 6.65 0.36 40.81
N GLN A 666 7.49 0.97 41.66
CA GLN A 666 7.27 2.35 42.15
C GLN A 666 7.16 3.38 41.01
N SER A 667 7.91 3.22 39.91
CA SER A 667 7.81 4.14 38.76
C SER A 667 6.46 3.99 38.04
N ASN A 668 5.94 2.76 37.95
CA ASN A 668 4.64 2.50 37.34
C ASN A 668 3.49 2.92 38.28
N TYR A 669 3.67 2.83 39.60
CA TYR A 669 2.76 3.47 40.56
C TYR A 669 2.77 5.00 40.43
N ASP A 670 3.94 5.65 40.36
CA ASP A 670 4.01 7.11 40.15
C ASP A 670 3.42 7.54 38.79
N ALA A 671 3.51 6.69 37.76
CA ALA A 671 2.83 6.89 36.48
C ALA A 671 1.30 6.74 36.60
N ALA A 672 0.81 5.66 37.23
CA ALA A 672 -0.62 5.45 37.48
C ALA A 672 -1.24 6.55 38.35
N ILE A 673 -0.53 7.09 39.35
CA ILE A 673 -0.96 8.26 40.12
C ILE A 673 -1.17 9.46 39.18
N ARG A 674 -0.18 9.78 38.33
CA ARG A 674 -0.29 10.89 37.37
C ARG A 674 -1.47 10.70 36.44
N ALA A 675 -1.66 9.49 35.92
CA ALA A 675 -2.75 9.18 35.01
C ALA A 675 -4.12 9.32 35.69
N ILE A 676 -4.30 8.78 36.91
CA ILE A 676 -5.51 8.96 37.72
C ILE A 676 -5.84 10.44 37.96
N LEU A 677 -4.82 11.30 38.15
CA LEU A 677 -5.09 12.74 38.27
C LEU A 677 -5.40 13.41 36.93
N GLN A 678 -4.93 12.87 35.81
CA GLN A 678 -5.17 13.43 34.48
C GLN A 678 -6.64 13.24 34.06
N LEU A 679 -7.27 12.15 34.52
CA LEU A 679 -8.71 11.89 34.38
C LEU A 679 -9.62 13.00 34.93
N TYR A 680 -9.09 13.84 35.81
CA TYR A 680 -9.82 14.92 36.46
C TYR A 680 -9.12 16.25 36.27
N ALA A 681 -8.38 16.43 35.17
CA ALA A 681 -7.60 17.65 34.91
C ALA A 681 -8.45 18.92 34.78
N ASP A 682 -9.72 18.76 34.42
CA ASP A 682 -10.74 19.78 34.21
C ASP A 682 -10.88 20.79 35.36
N ASP A 683 -11.29 22.00 35.00
CA ASP A 683 -11.49 23.11 35.94
C ASP A 683 -12.67 22.84 36.89
N GLY A 684 -12.43 22.95 38.20
CA GLY A 684 -13.45 22.72 39.24
C GLY A 684 -13.45 21.32 39.86
N GLN A 685 -12.59 20.39 39.42
CA GLN A 685 -12.40 19.08 40.06
C GLN A 685 -11.14 18.99 40.95
N GLU A 686 -10.50 20.11 41.28
CA GLU A 686 -9.25 20.14 42.05
C GLU A 686 -9.41 19.52 43.44
N ASP A 687 -10.50 19.81 44.16
CA ASP A 687 -10.77 19.23 45.47
C ASP A 687 -10.86 17.69 45.42
N LYS A 688 -11.37 17.13 44.31
CA LYS A 688 -11.39 15.68 44.06
C LYS A 688 -9.99 15.14 43.83
N ARG A 689 -9.17 15.81 42.99
CA ARG A 689 -7.76 15.43 42.76
C ARG A 689 -6.93 15.50 44.05
N ILE A 690 -7.14 16.55 44.85
CA ILE A 690 -6.53 16.75 46.18
C ILE A 690 -6.96 15.61 47.11
N SER A 691 -8.25 15.27 47.16
CA SER A 691 -8.76 14.16 47.96
C SER A 691 -8.13 12.82 47.57
N ILE A 692 -8.00 12.53 46.27
CA ILE A 692 -7.33 11.31 45.76
C ILE A 692 -5.85 11.29 46.16
N LEU A 693 -5.14 12.41 46.09
CA LEU A 693 -3.74 12.45 46.52
C LEU A 693 -3.59 12.30 48.04
N GLU A 694 -4.40 12.97 48.85
CA GLU A 694 -4.36 12.80 50.32
C GLU A 694 -4.85 11.38 50.76
N GLU A 695 -5.69 10.70 49.94
CA GLU A 695 -6.04 9.27 50.10
C GLU A 695 -4.83 8.34 49.87
N LEU A 696 -4.04 8.62 48.83
CA LEU A 696 -2.89 7.79 48.42
C LEU A 696 -1.62 8.08 49.25
N LYS A 697 -1.45 9.32 49.72
CA LYS A 697 -0.28 9.83 50.46
C LYS A 697 0.20 8.95 51.63
N PRO A 698 -0.66 8.33 52.48
CA PRO A 698 -0.20 7.44 53.55
C PRO A 698 0.46 6.14 53.05
N LYS A 699 0.17 5.73 51.81
CA LYS A 699 0.81 4.57 51.16
C LYS A 699 2.08 4.95 50.39
N MET A 700 2.27 6.23 50.09
CA MET A 700 3.20 6.75 49.08
C MET A 700 3.99 7.99 49.58
N ASP A 701 4.31 8.01 50.88
CA ASP A 701 4.84 9.16 51.64
C ASP A 701 6.12 9.80 51.08
N LYS A 702 6.92 9.01 50.33
CA LYS A 702 8.20 9.43 49.72
C LYS A 702 8.08 9.85 48.25
N SER A 703 6.89 9.76 47.64
CA SER A 703 6.72 10.15 46.24
C SER A 703 6.80 11.67 46.11
N ALA A 704 7.97 12.15 45.65
CA ALA A 704 8.15 13.54 45.27
C ALA A 704 7.19 13.97 44.15
N VAL A 705 6.69 13.02 43.35
CA VAL A 705 5.65 13.23 42.34
C VAL A 705 4.32 13.60 42.99
N LEU A 706 3.87 12.84 44.00
CA LEU A 706 2.64 13.12 44.74
C LEU A 706 2.69 14.49 45.42
N LEU A 707 3.83 14.87 46.02
CA LEU A 707 4.01 16.18 46.65
C LEU A 707 4.06 17.33 45.63
N GLU A 708 4.63 17.12 44.45
CA GLU A 708 4.61 18.10 43.35
C GLU A 708 3.17 18.39 42.91
N LEU A 709 2.39 17.33 42.69
CA LEU A 709 1.01 17.41 42.22
C LEU A 709 0.07 18.00 43.29
N LEU A 710 0.24 17.69 44.57
CA LEU A 710 -0.47 18.38 45.66
C LEU A 710 -0.13 19.88 45.70
N GLY A 711 1.14 20.25 45.49
CA GLY A 711 1.55 21.66 45.43
C GLY A 711 0.85 22.43 44.31
N ASP A 712 0.83 21.84 43.11
CA ASP A 712 0.15 22.40 41.93
C ASP A 712 -1.36 22.57 42.14
N LEU A 713 -2.02 21.57 42.71
CA LEU A 713 -3.47 21.62 42.95
C LEU A 713 -3.84 22.60 44.06
N TYR A 714 -3.10 22.62 45.17
CA TYR A 714 -3.32 23.61 46.22
C TYR A 714 -3.03 25.04 45.74
N LYS A 715 -2.11 25.24 44.79
CA LYS A 715 -1.91 26.54 44.11
C LYS A 715 -3.14 26.91 43.29
N LYS A 716 -3.73 25.96 42.53
CA LYS A 716 -4.90 26.19 41.67
C LYS A 716 -6.15 26.59 42.47
N VAL A 717 -6.43 25.94 43.61
CA VAL A 717 -7.58 26.32 44.49
C VAL A 717 -7.31 27.52 45.41
N GLY A 718 -6.16 28.19 45.28
CA GLY A 718 -5.81 29.34 46.11
C GLY A 718 -5.46 29.03 47.58
N ASP A 719 -5.28 27.77 47.96
CA ASP A 719 -4.69 27.40 49.26
C ASP A 719 -3.16 27.55 49.20
N SER A 720 -2.72 28.81 49.07
CA SER A 720 -1.31 29.16 48.94
C SER A 720 -0.44 28.62 50.08
N LYS A 721 -1.02 28.38 51.26
CA LYS A 721 -0.30 27.81 52.42
C LYS A 721 0.00 26.33 52.24
N LYS A 722 -0.99 25.52 51.81
CA LYS A 722 -0.73 24.11 51.50
C LYS A 722 0.08 23.97 50.20
N ALA A 723 -0.08 24.87 49.24
CA ALA A 723 0.75 24.93 48.04
C ALA A 723 2.22 25.13 48.42
N GLU A 724 2.53 26.21 49.17
CA GLU A 724 3.87 26.53 49.66
C GLU A 724 4.46 25.40 50.51
N LEU A 725 3.66 24.74 51.36
CA LEU A 725 4.10 23.59 52.16
C LEU A 725 4.52 22.39 51.29
N ASN A 726 3.66 21.96 50.36
CA ASN A 726 3.95 20.81 49.50
C ASN A 726 5.10 21.13 48.52
N TYR A 727 5.14 22.34 47.95
CA TYR A 727 6.27 22.81 47.15
C TYR A 727 7.57 22.90 47.96
N SER A 728 7.53 23.29 49.24
CA SER A 728 8.72 23.31 50.10
C SER A 728 9.25 21.90 50.38
N GLN A 729 8.35 20.93 50.60
CA GLN A 729 8.74 19.53 50.78
C GLN A 729 9.29 18.92 49.49
N TRP A 730 8.64 19.16 48.35
CA TRP A 730 9.14 18.82 47.02
C TRP A 730 10.52 19.43 46.75
N LEU A 731 10.70 20.74 47.00
CA LEU A 731 11.94 21.46 46.81
C LEU A 731 13.09 20.89 47.65
N GLN A 732 12.82 20.49 48.90
CA GLN A 732 13.80 19.83 49.75
C GLN A 732 14.25 18.47 49.19
N ILE A 733 13.32 17.66 48.66
CA ILE A 733 13.66 16.37 48.03
C ILE A 733 14.48 16.62 46.75
N ARG A 734 14.00 17.50 45.85
CA ARG A 734 14.70 17.82 44.59
C ARG A 734 16.08 18.46 44.82
N GLN A 735 16.23 19.37 45.77
CA GLN A 735 17.54 19.93 46.11
C GLN A 735 18.50 18.87 46.67
N LYS A 736 18.01 17.86 47.39
CA LYS A 736 18.82 16.73 47.87
C LYS A 736 19.31 15.85 46.71
N GLU A 737 18.46 15.60 45.71
CA GLU A 737 18.79 14.91 44.45
C GLU A 737 19.78 15.71 43.58
N LEU A 738 19.64 17.03 43.52
CA LEU A 738 20.51 17.91 42.71
C LEU A 738 21.90 18.15 43.34
N ASN A 739 21.98 18.17 44.67
CA ASN A 739 23.25 18.37 45.38
C ASN A 739 24.14 17.12 45.41
N SER A 740 23.57 15.92 45.22
CA SER A 740 24.36 14.69 45.02
C SER A 740 24.87 14.56 43.58
N THR A 741 24.05 14.90 42.56
CA THR A 741 24.39 14.75 41.13
C THR A 741 25.31 15.83 40.56
N LYS A 742 25.19 17.08 41.03
CA LYS A 742 26.08 18.23 40.68
C LYS A 742 26.20 18.61 39.18
N SER A 743 25.36 18.05 38.31
CA SER A 743 25.46 18.24 36.85
C SER A 743 24.98 19.61 36.36
N ILE A 744 25.62 20.15 35.32
CA ILE A 744 25.31 21.45 34.70
C ILE A 744 23.95 21.39 33.97
N SER A 745 23.67 20.33 33.22
CA SER A 745 22.40 20.15 32.49
C SER A 745 21.21 20.05 33.45
N TYR A 746 21.39 19.37 34.58
CA TYR A 746 20.38 19.29 35.64
C TYR A 746 20.12 20.65 36.32
N TYR A 747 21.12 21.53 36.42
CA TYR A 747 20.89 22.90 36.90
C TYR A 747 20.12 23.75 35.88
N ARG A 748 20.36 23.60 34.58
CA ARG A 748 19.55 24.26 33.54
C ARG A 748 18.10 23.75 33.57
N SER A 749 17.89 22.44 33.38
CA SER A 749 16.56 21.83 33.37
C SER A 749 15.75 22.11 34.65
N PHE A 750 16.40 22.20 35.81
CA PHE A 750 15.72 22.62 37.04
C PHE A 750 15.39 24.12 37.09
N ALA A 751 16.21 24.98 36.50
CA ALA A 751 15.87 26.40 36.33
C ALA A 751 14.68 26.57 35.38
N ASP A 752 14.71 25.94 34.20
CA ASP A 752 13.62 25.99 33.21
C ASP A 752 12.29 25.53 33.84
N LYS A 753 12.29 24.37 34.53
CA LYS A 753 11.11 23.85 35.23
C LYS A 753 10.59 24.77 36.35
N LEU A 754 11.45 25.59 36.96
CA LEU A 754 11.01 26.61 37.93
C LEU A 754 10.40 27.83 37.24
N LEU A 755 10.92 28.24 36.09
CA LEU A 755 10.34 29.29 35.25
C LEU A 755 8.95 28.87 34.75
N ASP A 756 8.83 27.71 34.10
CA ASP A 756 7.56 27.20 33.54
C ASP A 756 6.43 27.10 34.57
N LYS A 757 6.75 26.76 35.83
CA LYS A 757 5.77 26.70 36.93
C LYS A 757 5.47 28.07 37.57
N GLY A 758 6.22 29.11 37.23
CA GLY A 758 6.19 30.42 37.90
C GLY A 758 6.49 30.28 39.40
N LEU A 759 7.56 29.55 39.76
CA LEU A 759 7.92 29.25 41.15
C LEU A 759 9.37 29.67 41.44
N PHE A 760 9.57 30.32 42.59
CA PHE A 760 10.89 30.68 43.11
C PHE A 760 11.81 31.38 42.07
N PRO A 761 11.41 32.53 41.47
CA PRO A 761 12.12 33.15 40.34
C PRO A 761 13.58 33.52 40.65
N GLU A 762 13.91 33.83 41.90
CA GLU A 762 15.29 34.02 42.36
C GLU A 762 16.11 32.71 42.31
N THR A 763 15.47 31.58 42.63
CA THR A 763 16.09 30.24 42.58
C THR A 763 16.26 29.79 41.14
N ALA A 764 15.27 30.06 40.27
CA ALA A 764 15.40 29.86 38.82
C ALA A 764 16.58 30.69 38.27
N LEU A 765 16.65 31.99 38.58
CA LEU A 765 17.74 32.87 38.16
C LEU A 765 19.11 32.43 38.71
N PHE A 766 19.15 31.91 39.94
CA PHE A 766 20.37 31.36 40.56
C PHE A 766 20.86 30.10 39.83
N TYR A 767 19.97 29.16 39.49
CA TYR A 767 20.35 27.95 38.76
C TYR A 767 20.65 28.22 37.28
N ALA A 768 19.91 29.13 36.63
CA ALA A 768 20.21 29.61 35.28
C ALA A 768 21.58 30.29 35.21
N LYS A 769 21.88 31.23 36.13
CA LYS A 769 23.22 31.86 36.23
C LYS A 769 24.30 30.83 36.54
N ARG A 770 24.04 29.81 37.38
CA ARG A 770 24.97 28.70 37.63
C ARG A 770 25.20 27.81 36.40
N ALA A 771 24.20 27.57 35.58
CA ALA A 771 24.33 26.81 34.35
C ALA A 771 25.16 27.61 33.32
N PHE A 772 24.81 28.88 33.11
CA PHE A 772 25.52 29.79 32.20
C PHE A 772 26.99 30.00 32.61
N ILE A 773 27.27 30.38 33.86
CA ILE A 773 28.65 30.66 34.34
C ILE A 773 29.55 29.41 34.30
N LYS A 774 28.98 28.21 34.41
CA LYS A 774 29.73 26.95 34.29
C LYS A 774 29.89 26.44 32.86
N ASN A 775 29.17 26.99 31.89
CA ASN A 775 29.26 26.55 30.52
C ASN A 775 30.35 27.33 29.78
N THR A 776 31.40 26.64 29.35
CA THR A 776 32.51 27.22 28.57
C THR A 776 32.16 27.44 27.09
N TYR A 777 31.02 26.92 26.63
CA TYR A 777 30.52 27.05 25.27
C TYR A 777 29.22 27.86 25.29
N SER A 778 29.26 29.07 24.73
CA SER A 778 28.12 29.99 24.71
C SER A 778 27.03 29.55 23.70
N GLY A 779 26.32 28.45 23.99
CA GLY A 779 25.17 28.00 23.20
C GLY A 779 23.94 28.89 23.45
N TYR A 780 23.17 29.15 22.38
CA TYR A 780 22.00 30.04 22.41
C TYR A 780 20.99 29.62 23.49
N ASP A 781 20.67 28.32 23.59
CA ASP A 781 20.01 27.63 24.71
C ASP A 781 20.17 28.27 26.10
N TYR A 782 21.41 28.51 26.52
CA TYR A 782 21.73 28.99 27.87
C TYR A 782 21.52 30.50 28.00
N LEU A 783 21.57 31.23 26.88
CA LEU A 783 21.16 32.63 26.78
C LEU A 783 19.64 32.74 26.74
N THR A 784 18.91 31.83 26.11
CA THR A 784 17.43 31.80 26.11
C THR A 784 16.89 31.50 27.51
N THR A 785 17.35 30.44 28.19
CA THR A 785 17.02 30.16 29.60
C THR A 785 17.33 31.35 30.51
N LEU A 786 18.50 31.99 30.34
CA LEU A 786 18.88 33.16 31.14
C LEU A 786 18.05 34.40 30.79
N GLY A 787 17.69 34.60 29.54
CA GLY A 787 16.80 35.66 29.06
C GLY A 787 15.40 35.52 29.66
N GLY A 788 14.80 34.33 29.60
CA GLY A 788 13.54 34.01 30.26
C GLY A 788 13.60 34.20 31.79
N ALA A 789 14.70 33.81 32.43
CA ALA A 789 14.93 34.10 33.84
C ALA A 789 15.05 35.60 34.14
N CYS A 790 15.64 36.39 33.24
CA CYS A 790 15.68 37.85 33.33
C CYS A 790 14.28 38.46 33.15
N VAL A 791 13.45 37.99 32.20
CA VAL A 791 12.04 38.41 32.05
C VAL A 791 11.25 38.12 33.34
N ALA A 792 11.36 36.91 33.89
CA ALA A 792 10.72 36.50 35.14
C ALA A 792 11.12 37.35 36.37
N ASN A 793 12.26 38.04 36.30
CA ASN A 793 12.77 38.95 37.33
C ASN A 793 12.66 40.45 36.92
N GLY A 794 11.97 40.78 35.83
CA GLY A 794 11.72 42.16 35.37
C GLY A 794 12.91 42.86 34.66
N LEU A 795 13.92 42.10 34.23
CA LEU A 795 15.19 42.60 33.70
C LEU A 795 15.19 42.65 32.15
N TYR A 796 14.23 43.37 31.56
CA TYR A 796 13.97 43.36 30.11
C TYR A 796 15.18 43.81 29.25
N ASP A 797 15.95 44.80 29.70
CA ASP A 797 17.18 45.25 29.01
C ASP A 797 18.32 44.21 29.01
N GLU A 798 18.29 43.27 29.96
CA GLU A 798 19.18 42.10 29.97
C GLU A 798 18.60 40.99 29.10
N ALA A 799 17.29 40.73 29.19
CA ALA A 799 16.61 39.74 28.37
C ALA A 799 16.77 40.03 26.87
N LEU A 800 16.48 41.25 26.41
CA LEU A 800 16.66 41.69 25.02
C LEU A 800 18.11 41.49 24.53
N ARG A 801 19.10 41.70 25.40
CA ARG A 801 20.52 41.47 25.10
C ARG A 801 20.84 39.98 24.99
N HIS A 802 20.31 39.16 25.90
CA HIS A 802 20.47 37.71 25.85
C HIS A 802 19.78 37.10 24.63
N PHE A 803 18.58 37.54 24.27
CA PHE A 803 17.86 37.09 23.07
C PHE A 803 18.56 37.54 21.78
N LYS A 804 18.97 38.82 21.65
CA LYS A 804 19.75 39.27 20.47
C LYS A 804 21.08 38.53 20.33
N ASN A 805 21.74 38.19 21.44
CA ASN A 805 22.93 37.33 21.41
C ASN A 805 22.60 35.88 21.00
N ALA A 806 21.52 35.29 21.52
CA ALA A 806 21.05 33.94 21.16
C ALA A 806 20.76 33.82 19.65
N LEU A 807 20.00 34.77 19.10
CA LEU A 807 19.71 34.87 17.67
C LEU A 807 20.98 35.04 16.82
N SER A 808 21.94 35.85 17.27
CA SER A 808 23.21 36.06 16.55
C SER A 808 24.13 34.82 16.48
N LEU A 809 23.81 33.75 17.22
CA LEU A 809 24.54 32.48 17.22
C LEU A 809 23.89 31.43 16.29
N ILE A 810 22.70 31.70 15.75
CA ILE A 810 22.00 30.82 14.81
C ILE A 810 22.21 31.37 13.39
N LEU A 811 22.70 30.50 12.50
CA LEU A 811 22.90 30.81 11.07
C LEU A 811 21.82 30.19 10.17
N ASP A 812 20.97 29.35 10.74
CA ASP A 812 19.97 28.54 10.03
C ASP A 812 18.56 29.17 10.10
N GLU A 813 17.83 29.10 9.00
CA GLU A 813 16.49 29.70 8.83
C GLU A 813 15.46 29.07 9.78
N TYR A 814 15.42 27.74 9.89
CA TYR A 814 14.45 26.97 10.66
C TYR A 814 14.69 27.11 12.17
N TYR A 815 15.94 27.00 12.63
CA TYR A 815 16.27 27.21 14.04
C TYR A 815 16.08 28.68 14.47
N THR A 816 16.23 29.63 13.55
CA THR A 816 15.92 31.05 13.82
C THR A 816 14.42 31.24 14.09
N ASP A 817 13.57 30.64 13.25
CA ASP A 817 12.11 30.77 13.37
C ASP A 817 11.55 29.99 14.56
N MET A 818 12.19 28.88 14.96
CA MET A 818 11.92 28.20 16.23
C MET A 818 12.27 29.07 17.44
N LEU A 819 13.46 29.68 17.48
CA LEU A 819 13.87 30.59 18.56
C LEU A 819 12.99 31.85 18.61
N TRP A 820 12.48 32.33 17.46
CA TRP A 820 11.50 33.42 17.44
C TRP A 820 10.23 33.09 18.23
N LYS A 821 9.71 31.87 18.08
CA LYS A 821 8.58 31.38 18.86
C LYS A 821 8.92 31.26 20.35
N GLU A 822 10.05 30.64 20.71
CA GLU A 822 10.48 30.54 22.11
C GLU A 822 10.59 31.91 22.81
N ILE A 823 11.12 32.91 22.11
CA ILE A 823 11.25 34.28 22.63
C ILE A 823 9.87 34.88 22.90
N ALA A 824 8.92 34.74 21.97
CA ALA A 824 7.53 35.22 22.13
C ALA A 824 6.77 34.49 23.25
N GLU A 825 7.02 33.20 23.45
CA GLU A 825 6.43 32.42 24.55
C GLU A 825 6.92 32.86 25.95
N THR A 826 8.04 33.58 26.06
CA THR A 826 8.47 34.15 27.36
C THR A 826 7.51 35.22 27.92
N ILE A 827 6.49 35.64 27.15
CA ILE A 827 5.38 36.48 27.64
C ILE A 827 4.71 35.90 28.90
N LYS A 828 4.71 34.56 29.04
CA LYS A 828 4.14 33.84 30.19
C LYS A 828 4.86 34.11 31.53
N TYR A 829 6.02 34.79 31.50
CA TYR A 829 6.82 35.18 32.68
C TYR A 829 6.78 36.68 33.00
N VAL A 830 6.02 37.49 32.26
CA VAL A 830 6.17 38.94 32.24
C VAL A 830 5.47 39.64 33.41
N ASN A 831 6.23 40.48 34.12
CA ASN A 831 5.72 41.33 35.21
C ASN A 831 5.29 42.75 34.75
N ASP A 832 5.67 43.16 33.53
CA ASP A 832 5.42 44.48 32.91
C ASP A 832 5.15 44.28 31.41
N LYS A 833 3.87 44.20 31.04
CA LYS A 833 3.43 43.78 29.69
C LYS A 833 3.78 44.79 28.60
N GLU A 834 3.70 46.10 28.88
CA GLU A 834 3.97 47.14 27.88
C GLU A 834 5.44 47.12 27.45
N ARG A 835 6.38 46.99 28.40
CA ARG A 835 7.82 46.89 28.09
C ARG A 835 8.17 45.62 27.31
N TYR A 836 7.43 44.54 27.54
CA TYR A 836 7.64 43.30 26.80
C TYR A 836 7.15 43.38 25.35
N ILE A 837 5.98 44.00 25.09
CA ILE A 837 5.53 44.24 23.71
C ILE A 837 6.51 45.16 22.98
N GLN A 838 6.94 46.27 23.61
CA GLN A 838 7.97 47.16 23.06
C GLN A 838 9.30 46.43 22.77
N MET A 839 9.66 45.44 23.58
CA MET A 839 10.83 44.57 23.34
C MET A 839 10.65 43.72 22.08
N LEU A 840 9.46 43.14 21.84
CA LEU A 840 9.16 42.37 20.64
C LEU A 840 9.05 43.24 19.38
N GLU A 841 8.42 44.42 19.45
CA GLU A 841 8.35 45.37 18.32
C GLU A 841 9.76 45.81 17.87
N THR A 842 10.61 46.21 18.82
CA THR A 842 12.04 46.57 18.64
C THR A 842 12.90 45.42 18.06
N LEU A 843 12.34 44.22 18.02
CA LEU A 843 13.00 42.98 17.62
C LEU A 843 12.47 42.51 16.25
N ILE A 844 11.16 42.64 15.97
CA ILE A 844 10.54 42.51 14.64
C ILE A 844 11.10 43.57 13.67
N ASP A 845 11.24 44.82 14.09
CA ASP A 845 11.82 45.91 13.28
C ASP A 845 13.29 45.64 12.89
N SER A 846 13.98 44.72 13.59
CA SER A 846 15.33 44.29 13.25
C SER A 846 15.41 43.09 12.28
N MET A 847 14.27 42.53 11.85
CA MET A 847 14.21 41.37 10.96
C MET A 847 14.28 41.75 9.47
N PRO A 848 14.98 40.99 8.61
CA PRO A 848 14.94 41.17 7.16
C PRO A 848 13.52 41.11 6.57
N SER A 849 13.30 41.82 5.46
CA SER A 849 11.99 41.90 4.80
C SER A 849 11.55 40.61 4.11
N HIS A 850 12.48 39.73 3.73
CA HIS A 850 12.18 38.45 3.08
C HIS A 850 11.65 37.36 4.04
N ARG A 851 11.73 37.57 5.37
CA ARG A 851 11.26 36.63 6.39
C ARG A 851 9.74 36.73 6.60
N THR A 852 8.98 36.54 5.51
CA THR A 852 7.51 36.71 5.50
C THR A 852 6.78 35.67 6.35
N ASN A 853 7.26 34.41 6.37
CA ASN A 853 6.72 33.35 7.24
C ASN A 853 6.96 33.66 8.74
N ALA A 854 8.20 33.89 9.16
CA ALA A 854 8.54 34.31 10.53
C ALA A 854 7.71 35.51 11.03
N ARG A 855 7.55 36.53 10.18
CA ARG A 855 6.71 37.71 10.46
C ARG A 855 5.23 37.33 10.61
N ALA A 856 4.70 36.46 9.76
CA ALA A 856 3.32 35.97 9.87
C ALA A 856 3.10 35.17 11.16
N ASN A 857 4.04 34.31 11.57
CA ASN A 857 3.97 33.54 12.82
C ASN A 857 3.99 34.45 14.05
N ILE A 858 4.82 35.51 14.05
CA ILE A 858 4.86 36.46 15.17
C ILE A 858 3.59 37.32 15.21
N TYR A 859 3.07 37.75 14.05
CA TYR A 859 1.77 38.45 14.01
C TYR A 859 0.58 37.54 14.37
N HIS A 860 0.66 36.23 14.12
CA HIS A 860 -0.31 35.24 14.59
C HIS A 860 -0.28 35.12 16.13
N VAL A 861 0.89 34.97 16.76
CA VAL A 861 1.03 34.96 18.23
C VAL A 861 0.58 36.29 18.87
N ILE A 862 0.84 37.43 18.22
CA ILE A 862 0.34 38.75 18.66
C ILE A 862 -1.19 38.84 18.50
N ALA A 863 -1.76 38.30 17.43
CA ALA A 863 -3.20 38.25 17.19
C ALA A 863 -3.93 37.34 18.19
N ASP A 864 -3.40 36.15 18.46
CA ASP A 864 -3.87 35.24 19.52
C ASP A 864 -3.88 35.96 20.87
N PHE A 865 -2.78 36.61 21.25
CA PHE A 865 -2.69 37.38 22.50
C PHE A 865 -3.75 38.50 22.59
N TYR A 866 -3.95 39.28 21.52
CA TYR A 866 -4.99 40.32 21.51
C TYR A 866 -6.42 39.77 21.43
N ALA A 867 -6.62 38.55 20.94
CA ALA A 867 -7.90 37.85 21.01
C ALA A 867 -8.19 37.33 22.43
N GLU A 868 -7.21 36.68 23.08
CA GLU A 868 -7.29 36.22 24.48
C GLU A 868 -7.55 37.36 25.48
N ASN A 869 -7.08 38.58 25.19
CA ASN A 869 -7.23 39.74 26.06
C ASN A 869 -8.41 40.65 25.64
N GLU A 870 -9.41 40.11 24.94
CA GLU A 870 -10.68 40.77 24.55
C GLU A 870 -10.53 42.09 23.74
N THR A 871 -9.51 42.18 22.87
CA THR A 871 -9.23 43.39 22.06
C THR A 871 -9.35 43.18 20.54
N PRO A 872 -10.54 42.79 20.02
CA PRO A 872 -10.71 42.31 18.65
C PRO A 872 -10.42 43.35 17.56
N GLU A 873 -10.46 44.66 17.87
CA GLU A 873 -10.14 45.74 16.92
C GLU A 873 -8.68 45.69 16.42
N TYR A 874 -7.77 45.12 17.22
CA TYR A 874 -6.36 44.96 16.85
C TYR A 874 -6.14 43.68 16.04
N VAL A 875 -6.88 42.61 16.34
CA VAL A 875 -6.75 41.29 15.71
C VAL A 875 -6.97 41.36 14.20
N GLU A 876 -8.05 42.00 13.75
CA GLU A 876 -8.36 42.14 12.31
C GLU A 876 -7.32 42.99 11.57
N ASN A 877 -6.73 44.00 12.24
CA ASN A 877 -5.60 44.76 11.71
C ASN A 877 -4.34 43.90 11.53
N TYR A 878 -4.03 42.96 12.43
CA TYR A 878 -2.89 42.06 12.26
C TYR A 878 -3.14 41.01 11.16
N LEU A 879 -4.35 40.45 11.04
CA LEU A 879 -4.69 39.50 9.97
C LEU A 879 -4.66 40.11 8.57
N ILE A 880 -5.13 41.35 8.39
CA ILE A 880 -5.04 42.06 7.10
C ILE A 880 -3.57 42.35 6.71
N ASN A 881 -2.63 42.34 7.67
CA ASN A 881 -1.19 42.43 7.41
C ASN A 881 -0.52 41.08 7.06
N THR A 882 -1.22 39.95 7.19
CA THR A 882 -0.73 38.63 6.74
C THR A 882 -1.48 38.07 5.52
N GLY A 883 -2.75 38.45 5.31
CA GLY A 883 -3.52 38.12 4.11
C GLY A 883 -4.32 36.82 4.18
N PHE A 884 -4.64 36.33 5.39
CA PHE A 884 -5.63 35.27 5.56
C PHE A 884 -7.01 35.71 5.05
N ILE A 885 -7.78 34.78 4.50
CA ILE A 885 -9.23 34.99 4.31
C ILE A 885 -9.88 34.94 5.70
N PRO A 886 -10.65 35.97 6.13
CA PRO A 886 -11.27 35.96 7.45
C PRO A 886 -12.23 34.79 7.66
N GLU A 887 -12.21 34.20 8.85
CA GLU A 887 -13.18 33.19 9.33
C GLU A 887 -14.64 33.59 9.02
N THR A 888 -14.96 34.87 9.20
CA THR A 888 -16.28 35.48 8.99
C THR A 888 -16.77 35.51 7.54
N ALA A 889 -15.92 35.12 6.58
CA ALA A 889 -16.26 35.01 5.16
C ALA A 889 -16.63 33.59 4.71
N TRP A 890 -16.41 32.57 5.53
CA TRP A 890 -16.65 31.18 5.16
C TRP A 890 -18.01 30.67 5.66
N ILE A 891 -18.64 29.83 4.87
CA ILE A 891 -19.64 28.86 5.35
C ILE A 891 -19.09 27.45 5.22
N THR A 892 -19.55 26.54 6.07
CA THR A 892 -19.09 25.15 6.11
C THR A 892 -20.26 24.18 6.06
N LEU A 893 -20.04 23.02 5.47
CA LEU A 893 -20.96 21.88 5.46
C LEU A 893 -20.16 20.66 5.92
N GLY A 894 -20.80 19.77 6.68
CA GLY A 894 -20.23 18.55 7.25
C GLY A 894 -20.58 18.37 8.72
N PRO A 895 -20.01 17.36 9.41
CA PRO A 895 -19.04 16.37 8.89
C PRO A 895 -19.67 15.30 7.98
N PHE A 896 -18.83 14.53 7.24
CA PHE A 896 -19.24 13.56 6.20
C PHE A 896 -18.24 12.34 5.94
N ASP A 897 -18.56 11.18 5.27
CA ASP A 897 -17.92 9.79 5.33
C ASP A 897 -17.17 9.06 4.13
N ASN A 898 -15.84 8.80 4.21
CA ASN A 898 -15.00 7.88 3.36
C ASN A 898 -14.26 6.83 4.14
N LYS A 899 -14.96 6.09 5.00
CA LYS A 899 -14.47 4.74 5.28
C LYS A 899 -14.01 4.09 3.96
N ASP A 900 -12.80 3.52 3.96
CA ASP A 900 -12.15 2.91 2.79
C ASP A 900 -11.66 3.91 1.70
N SER A 901 -11.16 5.09 2.09
CA SER A 901 -10.55 6.16 1.24
C SER A 901 -11.41 6.83 0.14
N VAL A 902 -12.61 6.32 -0.13
CA VAL A 902 -13.42 6.56 -1.34
C VAL A 902 -13.69 8.00 -1.79
N GLY A 903 -13.80 8.99 -0.90
CA GLY A 903 -14.48 10.25 -1.19
C GLY A 903 -13.62 11.50 -1.10
N LEU A 904 -12.31 11.31 -1.23
CA LEU A 904 -11.55 12.17 -2.13
C LEU A 904 -12.09 12.08 -3.58
N LEU A 905 -12.67 10.93 -3.98
CA LEU A 905 -13.20 10.66 -5.34
C LEU A 905 -14.70 10.91 -5.46
N THR A 906 -15.51 10.37 -4.54
CA THR A 906 -16.96 10.56 -4.51
C THR A 906 -17.35 12.03 -4.25
N ALA A 907 -18.36 12.51 -4.97
CA ALA A 907 -18.95 13.84 -4.87
C ALA A 907 -20.33 13.78 -4.19
N TYR A 908 -20.65 14.79 -3.38
CA TYR A 908 -21.73 14.69 -2.38
C TYR A 908 -22.55 15.97 -2.22
N ILE A 909 -21.95 17.11 -2.55
CA ILE A 909 -22.65 18.22 -3.18
C ILE A 909 -22.20 18.26 -4.66
N PRO A 910 -22.88 19.00 -5.55
CA PRO A 910 -22.34 19.33 -6.87
C PRO A 910 -21.03 20.12 -6.70
N GLU A 911 -19.88 19.47 -6.89
CA GLU A 911 -18.57 20.09 -6.61
C GLU A 911 -18.16 21.08 -7.71
N GLU A 912 -18.53 20.80 -8.96
CA GLU A 912 -18.21 21.61 -10.13
C GLU A 912 -19.23 22.76 -10.36
N THR A 913 -19.75 23.34 -9.26
CA THR A 913 -20.76 24.40 -9.29
C THR A 913 -20.21 25.80 -9.04
N THR A 914 -20.87 26.80 -9.62
CA THR A 914 -20.71 28.22 -9.23
C THR A 914 -21.75 28.69 -8.21
N GLN A 915 -22.78 27.89 -7.92
CA GLN A 915 -23.80 28.20 -6.90
C GLN A 915 -24.14 26.99 -6.04
N ILE A 916 -24.20 27.22 -4.74
CA ILE A 916 -24.52 26.22 -3.72
C ILE A 916 -25.83 26.59 -3.06
N ASP A 917 -26.72 25.62 -2.86
CA ASP A 917 -27.93 25.81 -2.07
C ASP A 917 -27.58 25.77 -0.58
N THR A 918 -27.56 26.93 0.06
CA THR A 918 -27.30 27.03 1.50
C THR A 918 -28.54 26.71 2.34
N THR A 919 -29.70 26.52 1.70
CA THR A 919 -30.97 26.13 2.32
C THR A 919 -31.23 24.62 2.23
N ALA A 920 -30.51 23.91 1.36
CA ALA A 920 -30.59 22.47 1.23
C ALA A 920 -30.21 21.76 2.53
N MET A 921 -30.99 20.72 2.86
CA MET A 921 -30.67 19.75 3.88
C MET A 921 -30.09 18.52 3.20
N TYR A 922 -28.86 18.18 3.56
CA TYR A 922 -28.22 16.94 3.19
C TYR A 922 -28.46 15.96 4.34
N TYR A 923 -28.43 14.65 4.07
CA TYR A 923 -28.11 13.71 5.17
C TYR A 923 -26.71 14.08 5.70
N GLY A 924 -26.36 13.85 6.96
CA GLY A 924 -25.08 14.27 7.60
C GLY A 924 -24.39 13.13 8.35
N LYS A 925 -23.12 13.23 8.81
CA LYS A 925 -22.41 12.10 9.49
C LYS A 925 -22.92 11.72 10.90
N ASP A 926 -24.21 11.39 11.00
CA ASP A 926 -25.03 10.88 12.12
C ASP A 926 -26.49 11.30 11.89
N LYS A 927 -26.67 12.57 11.51
CA LYS A 927 -27.92 13.33 11.49
C LYS A 927 -27.95 14.23 10.25
N PRO A 928 -29.10 14.56 9.64
CA PRO A 928 -29.16 15.53 8.55
C PRO A 928 -28.48 16.87 8.88
N ILE A 929 -27.66 17.37 7.96
CA ILE A 929 -26.89 18.62 8.07
C ILE A 929 -27.36 19.66 7.06
N ARG A 930 -26.80 20.86 7.19
CA ARG A 930 -26.98 22.02 6.32
C ARG A 930 -25.78 22.94 6.48
N TRP A 931 -25.65 23.92 5.60
CA TRP A 931 -24.59 24.92 5.72
C TRP A 931 -24.68 25.71 7.03
N LYS A 932 -23.53 25.92 7.67
CA LYS A 932 -23.34 26.68 8.91
C LYS A 932 -22.13 27.63 8.79
N LYS A 933 -21.77 28.29 9.88
CA LYS A 933 -20.49 29.05 10.01
C LYS A 933 -19.40 28.12 10.57
N PRO A 934 -18.10 28.48 10.42
CA PRO A 934 -17.02 27.96 11.25
C PRO A 934 -17.36 28.03 12.75
N ASP A 935 -16.75 27.14 13.53
CA ASP A 935 -17.32 26.69 14.82
C ASP A 935 -16.31 26.75 15.99
N ASP A 936 -15.37 27.71 15.98
CA ASP A 936 -14.44 27.93 17.11
C ASP A 936 -14.24 29.39 17.55
N GLY A 937 -14.57 30.38 16.70
CA GLY A 937 -14.45 31.82 17.01
C GLY A 937 -13.01 32.33 17.14
N LYS A 938 -12.00 31.53 16.76
CA LYS A 938 -10.58 31.89 16.89
C LYS A 938 -10.13 32.67 15.66
N ARG A 939 -10.21 33.99 15.77
CA ARG A 939 -9.79 34.93 14.73
C ARG A 939 -8.26 35.02 14.59
N ASN A 940 -7.58 33.93 14.21
CA ASN A 940 -6.12 33.88 14.07
C ASN A 940 -5.61 33.44 12.68
N GLY A 941 -6.52 33.10 11.75
CA GLY A 941 -6.23 32.76 10.35
C GLY A 941 -6.42 31.28 10.01
N MET A 942 -6.61 30.42 11.00
CA MET A 942 -7.08 29.04 10.82
C MET A 942 -8.58 29.01 10.51
N ILE A 943 -9.04 28.10 9.66
CA ILE A 943 -10.45 27.85 9.37
C ILE A 943 -10.83 26.48 9.94
N TRP A 944 -11.68 26.48 10.97
CA TRP A 944 -12.16 25.28 11.64
C TRP A 944 -13.45 24.76 10.98
N LEU A 945 -13.45 23.49 10.54
CA LEU A 945 -14.61 22.88 9.88
C LEU A 945 -15.51 22.11 10.85
N GLY A 946 -14.97 21.72 12.00
CA GLY A 946 -15.73 21.29 13.17
C GLY A 946 -16.23 19.85 13.09
N SER A 947 -15.35 18.91 13.47
CA SER A 947 -15.73 17.54 13.80
C SER A 947 -14.97 17.04 15.04
N ASP A 948 -15.73 16.51 16.00
CA ASP A 948 -15.27 15.67 17.11
C ASP A 948 -15.46 14.18 16.80
N ILE A 949 -15.80 13.85 15.55
CA ILE A 949 -15.88 12.50 15.03
C ILE A 949 -14.71 12.28 14.09
N ASP A 950 -13.94 11.23 14.31
CA ASP A 950 -12.99 10.75 13.31
C ASP A 950 -13.74 10.25 12.07
N TRP A 951 -13.04 10.09 10.96
CA TRP A 951 -13.65 9.74 9.68
C TRP A 951 -14.65 10.78 9.23
N THR A 952 -14.18 12.02 9.07
CA THR A 952 -15.01 13.15 8.67
C THR A 952 -14.32 14.16 7.75
N ALA A 953 -14.89 14.39 6.58
CA ALA A 953 -14.56 15.58 5.80
C ALA A 953 -15.61 16.65 5.98
N SER A 954 -15.30 17.82 5.42
CA SER A 954 -16.23 18.94 5.29
C SER A 954 -15.91 19.73 4.02
N TYR A 955 -16.92 20.42 3.50
CA TYR A 955 -16.71 21.49 2.52
C TYR A 955 -16.68 22.85 3.23
N ALA A 956 -15.91 23.79 2.66
CA ALA A 956 -15.94 25.20 3.01
C ALA A 956 -16.14 26.03 1.74
N TRP A 957 -17.06 26.99 1.77
CA TRP A 957 -17.37 27.85 0.63
C TRP A 957 -17.29 29.33 1.00
N THR A 958 -16.74 30.14 0.09
CA THR A 958 -16.68 31.59 0.22
C THR A 958 -16.72 32.27 -1.16
N ILE A 959 -16.98 33.57 -1.15
CA ILE A 959 -16.94 34.42 -2.35
C ILE A 959 -15.98 35.58 -2.11
N VAL A 960 -14.96 35.67 -2.97
CA VAL A 960 -13.96 36.75 -2.98
C VAL A 960 -14.17 37.64 -4.21
N SER A 961 -14.32 38.94 -3.98
CA SER A 961 -14.53 39.96 -5.01
C SER A 961 -13.21 40.66 -5.33
N SER A 962 -12.74 40.53 -6.57
CA SER A 962 -11.51 41.16 -7.06
C SER A 962 -11.83 42.45 -7.84
N PRO A 963 -11.12 43.58 -7.60
CA PRO A 963 -11.36 44.84 -8.32
C PRO A 963 -11.11 44.75 -9.83
N ASP A 964 -10.24 43.82 -10.25
CA ASP A 964 -9.75 43.60 -11.60
C ASP A 964 -9.34 42.12 -11.78
N GLU A 965 -9.10 41.72 -13.02
CA GLU A 965 -8.58 40.39 -13.35
C GLU A 965 -7.07 40.35 -13.07
N ARG A 966 -6.63 39.44 -12.20
CA ARG A 966 -5.26 39.41 -11.68
C ARG A 966 -4.79 38.02 -11.28
N ASP A 967 -3.50 37.76 -11.49
CA ASP A 967 -2.82 36.58 -10.98
C ASP A 967 -2.48 36.75 -9.50
N ILE A 968 -2.80 35.73 -8.70
CA ILE A 968 -2.48 35.66 -7.28
C ILE A 968 -1.95 34.26 -6.92
N THR A 969 -1.32 34.15 -5.76
CA THR A 969 -0.97 32.88 -5.13
C THR A 969 -1.90 32.63 -3.95
N ILE A 970 -2.76 31.61 -4.09
CA ILE A 970 -3.36 30.95 -2.93
C ILE A 970 -2.23 30.24 -2.19
N ARG A 971 -2.05 30.55 -0.91
CA ARG A 971 -1.19 29.77 -0.01
C ARG A 971 -2.08 28.95 0.90
N PHE A 972 -1.93 27.64 0.85
CA PHE A 972 -2.89 26.70 1.41
C PHE A 972 -2.20 25.48 2.02
N ASP A 973 -2.82 24.93 3.05
CA ASP A 973 -2.64 23.56 3.51
C ASP A 973 -3.87 23.19 4.33
N SER A 974 -4.36 21.97 4.18
CA SER A 974 -5.38 21.42 5.06
C SER A 974 -4.79 20.39 6.01
N ASP A 975 -5.59 19.98 6.99
CA ASP A 975 -5.35 18.70 7.65
C ASP A 975 -5.61 17.56 6.64
N ASP A 976 -4.77 16.55 6.67
CA ASP A 976 -4.55 15.52 5.63
C ASP A 976 -4.73 16.00 4.16
N GLN A 977 -5.91 15.73 3.58
CA GLN A 977 -6.20 15.82 2.15
C GLN A 977 -7.05 17.05 1.86
N GLY A 978 -6.81 17.70 0.74
CA GLY A 978 -7.51 18.92 0.36
C GLY A 978 -7.75 19.02 -1.14
N ILE A 979 -8.93 19.48 -1.55
CA ILE A 979 -9.26 19.86 -2.93
C ILE A 979 -9.77 21.31 -2.94
N ILE A 980 -9.41 22.08 -3.97
CA ILE A 980 -9.90 23.45 -4.19
C ILE A 980 -10.52 23.54 -5.59
N TRP A 981 -11.72 24.09 -5.68
CA TRP A 981 -12.34 24.57 -6.91
C TRP A 981 -12.44 26.08 -6.89
N LEU A 982 -12.15 26.71 -8.03
CA LEU A 982 -12.33 28.13 -8.28
C LEU A 982 -13.37 28.28 -9.39
N ASN A 983 -14.48 28.97 -9.13
CA ASN A 983 -15.54 29.20 -10.11
C ASN A 983 -16.09 27.90 -10.75
N GLY A 984 -16.21 26.84 -9.96
CA GLY A 984 -16.65 25.50 -10.39
C GLY A 984 -15.55 24.62 -11.02
N SER A 985 -14.40 25.18 -11.40
CA SER A 985 -13.28 24.39 -11.94
C SER A 985 -12.32 23.95 -10.84
N LYS A 986 -11.99 22.65 -10.76
CA LYS A 986 -10.95 22.13 -9.86
C LYS A 986 -9.58 22.71 -10.21
N VAL A 987 -8.93 23.41 -9.27
CA VAL A 987 -7.63 24.08 -9.46
C VAL A 987 -6.49 23.45 -8.66
N PHE A 988 -6.78 22.69 -7.60
CA PHE A 988 -5.76 22.03 -6.78
C PHE A 988 -6.30 20.79 -6.07
N SER A 989 -5.46 19.79 -5.84
CA SER A 989 -5.73 18.73 -4.86
C SER A 989 -4.46 18.06 -4.33
N HIS A 990 -4.46 17.67 -3.06
CA HIS A 990 -3.49 16.76 -2.44
C HIS A 990 -4.19 15.66 -1.63
N ASN A 991 -3.53 14.49 -1.56
CA ASN A 991 -3.92 13.32 -0.78
C ASN A 991 -2.93 13.03 0.37
N ARG A 992 -2.26 14.09 0.86
CA ARG A 992 -1.31 14.03 1.99
C ARG A 992 -2.01 13.53 3.27
N MET A 993 -1.24 13.06 4.25
CA MET A 993 -1.68 12.92 5.65
C MET A 993 -0.88 13.86 6.57
N GLY A 994 -1.49 14.40 7.62
CA GLY A 994 -0.92 15.19 8.72
C GLY A 994 -1.38 16.66 8.79
N GLY A 995 -1.21 17.26 9.98
CA GLY A 995 -1.61 18.64 10.32
C GLY A 995 -1.31 19.74 9.30
N ALA A 996 -2.25 20.69 9.20
CA ALA A 996 -2.14 21.90 8.38
C ALA A 996 -0.99 22.84 8.83
N GLN A 997 -0.29 23.44 7.88
CA GLN A 997 0.80 24.41 8.10
C GLN A 997 0.67 25.65 7.22
N ILE A 998 0.97 26.83 7.78
CA ILE A 998 0.95 28.10 7.06
C ILE A 998 1.95 28.04 5.88
N ASP A 999 1.46 28.37 4.69
CA ASP A 999 2.21 28.46 3.42
C ASP A 999 2.83 27.16 2.87
N ARG A 1000 2.38 25.95 3.28
CA ARG A 1000 2.96 24.70 2.73
C ARG A 1000 2.83 24.59 1.20
N TYR A 1001 1.62 24.73 0.67
CA TYR A 1001 1.38 24.72 -0.77
C TYR A 1001 1.16 26.14 -1.31
N THR A 1002 1.61 26.36 -2.54
CA THR A 1002 1.38 27.60 -3.28
C THR A 1002 0.72 27.25 -4.61
N VAL A 1003 -0.50 27.75 -4.82
CA VAL A 1003 -1.32 27.49 -6.00
C VAL A 1003 -1.47 28.82 -6.76
N PRO A 1004 -0.81 28.98 -7.93
CA PRO A 1004 -1.02 30.14 -8.78
C PRO A 1004 -2.39 30.05 -9.46
N ILE A 1005 -3.20 31.10 -9.33
CA ILE A 1005 -4.52 31.22 -9.96
C ILE A 1005 -4.74 32.65 -10.48
N THR A 1006 -5.62 32.80 -11.47
CA THR A 1006 -6.13 34.11 -11.89
C THR A 1006 -7.53 34.31 -11.31
N LEU A 1007 -7.73 35.35 -10.49
CA LEU A 1007 -9.08 35.81 -10.13
C LEU A 1007 -9.64 36.65 -11.29
N LYS A 1008 -10.89 36.39 -11.67
CA LYS A 1008 -11.64 37.24 -12.61
C LYS A 1008 -12.04 38.55 -11.95
N GLN A 1009 -12.26 39.61 -12.74
CA GLN A 1009 -12.85 40.85 -12.20
C GLN A 1009 -14.27 40.59 -11.67
N GLY A 1010 -14.56 41.07 -10.46
CA GLY A 1010 -15.81 40.80 -9.75
C GLY A 1010 -15.72 39.57 -8.85
N ASP A 1011 -16.85 38.93 -8.63
CA ASP A 1011 -17.00 37.86 -7.64
C ASP A 1011 -16.48 36.53 -8.16
N ASN A 1012 -15.66 35.85 -7.35
CA ASN A 1012 -15.12 34.52 -7.61
C ASN A 1012 -15.51 33.58 -6.46
N THR A 1013 -16.02 32.39 -6.78
CA THR A 1013 -16.37 31.39 -5.77
C THR A 1013 -15.18 30.48 -5.49
N ILE A 1014 -14.91 30.21 -4.22
CA ILE A 1014 -13.92 29.23 -3.79
C ILE A 1014 -14.66 28.16 -2.99
N LEU A 1015 -14.62 26.93 -3.48
CA LEU A 1015 -15.02 25.73 -2.74
C LEU A 1015 -13.75 24.99 -2.32
N VAL A 1016 -13.66 24.62 -1.05
CA VAL A 1016 -12.63 23.74 -0.50
C VAL A 1016 -13.32 22.49 0.01
N LYS A 1017 -12.71 21.32 -0.21
CA LYS A 1017 -13.07 20.03 0.40
C LYS A 1017 -11.87 19.55 1.19
N VAL A 1018 -12.00 19.36 2.49
CA VAL A 1018 -10.92 18.88 3.36
C VAL A 1018 -11.29 17.51 3.89
N CYS A 1019 -10.51 16.49 3.55
CA CYS A 1019 -10.72 15.13 4.02
C CYS A 1019 -9.63 14.77 5.07
N ASN A 1020 -9.94 14.99 6.36
CA ASN A 1020 -9.05 14.81 7.51
C ASN A 1020 -9.37 13.58 8.38
N ALA A 1021 -8.48 12.60 8.40
CA ALA A 1021 -8.58 11.34 9.14
C ALA A 1021 -9.29 11.46 10.49
N THR A 1022 -8.64 12.17 11.41
CA THR A 1022 -9.06 12.23 12.79
C THR A 1022 -10.10 13.32 13.03
N ILE A 1023 -10.53 13.44 14.28
CA ILE A 1023 -11.09 14.68 14.81
C ILE A 1023 -10.25 15.92 14.43
N HIS A 1024 -10.86 17.11 14.51
CA HIS A 1024 -10.22 18.43 14.39
C HIS A 1024 -9.93 18.96 12.97
N THR A 1025 -10.73 18.54 11.97
CA THR A 1025 -10.72 19.01 10.56
C THR A 1025 -10.56 20.53 10.40
N CYS A 1026 -9.43 20.98 9.84
CA CYS A 1026 -9.12 22.41 9.64
C CYS A 1026 -8.28 22.70 8.38
N PHE A 1027 -8.14 23.97 8.00
CA PHE A 1027 -7.18 24.43 6.98
C PHE A 1027 -6.70 25.88 7.20
N PHE A 1028 -5.60 26.25 6.53
CA PHE A 1028 -5.13 27.63 6.38
C PHE A 1028 -5.28 28.09 4.93
N MET A 1029 -5.73 29.33 4.70
CA MET A 1029 -5.72 29.94 3.36
C MET A 1029 -5.38 31.44 3.39
N ARG A 1030 -4.35 31.83 2.62
CA ARG A 1030 -3.93 33.23 2.40
C ARG A 1030 -3.94 33.58 0.92
N LEU A 1031 -4.30 34.82 0.60
CA LEU A 1031 -4.27 35.37 -0.77
C LEU A 1031 -3.14 36.40 -0.90
N THR A 1032 -2.10 36.05 -1.65
CA THR A 1032 -0.81 36.78 -1.66
C THR A 1032 -0.19 36.87 -3.05
N ASP A 1033 0.82 37.71 -3.22
CA ASP A 1033 1.73 37.62 -4.36
C ASP A 1033 2.71 36.42 -4.24
N ILE A 1034 3.53 36.23 -5.27
CA ILE A 1034 4.56 35.18 -5.32
C ILE A 1034 5.60 35.27 -4.18
N HIS A 1035 5.75 36.43 -3.53
CA HIS A 1035 6.67 36.67 -2.41
C HIS A 1035 6.01 36.55 -1.02
N GLY A 1036 4.68 36.40 -0.96
CA GLY A 1036 3.91 36.28 0.28
C GLY A 1036 3.35 37.61 0.79
N THR A 1037 3.40 38.68 -0.02
CA THR A 1037 2.79 39.98 0.30
C THR A 1037 1.26 39.89 0.16
N PRO A 1038 0.45 40.36 1.13
CA PRO A 1038 -1.01 40.25 1.08
C PRO A 1038 -1.67 41.30 0.18
N PHE A 1039 -2.71 40.90 -0.56
CA PHE A 1039 -3.56 41.81 -1.32
C PHE A 1039 -4.64 42.44 -0.42
N LYS A 1040 -4.47 43.72 -0.08
CA LYS A 1040 -5.33 44.45 0.89
C LYS A 1040 -6.59 45.09 0.29
N ASP A 1041 -6.83 44.90 -1.01
CA ASP A 1041 -7.93 45.49 -1.77
C ASP A 1041 -8.99 44.47 -2.22
N LEU A 1042 -8.75 43.17 -1.97
CA LEU A 1042 -9.75 42.11 -2.10
C LEU A 1042 -10.86 42.28 -1.06
N LYS A 1043 -12.08 41.85 -1.40
CA LYS A 1043 -13.25 41.87 -0.50
C LYS A 1043 -13.84 40.48 -0.38
N PHE A 1044 -14.46 40.20 0.75
CA PHE A 1044 -15.06 38.91 1.05
C PHE A 1044 -16.53 39.09 1.43
N ILE A 1045 -17.42 38.24 0.91
CA ILE A 1045 -18.83 38.21 1.33
C ILE A 1045 -18.92 37.51 2.68
N LYS A 1046 -19.78 38.00 3.58
CA LYS A 1046 -19.91 37.45 4.94
C LYS A 1046 -20.72 36.17 4.95
N ALA A 1047 -20.40 35.28 5.90
CA ALA A 1047 -21.12 34.03 6.11
C ALA A 1047 -22.64 34.21 6.30
N ASP A 1048 -23.07 35.26 7.00
CA ASP A 1048 -24.49 35.62 7.16
C ASP A 1048 -25.21 35.94 5.85
N GLU A 1049 -24.49 36.48 4.87
CA GLU A 1049 -25.02 36.82 3.55
C GLU A 1049 -25.04 35.57 2.66
N LEU A 1050 -23.99 34.74 2.71
CA LEU A 1050 -23.91 33.46 1.98
C LEU A 1050 -25.03 32.49 2.37
N LEU A 1051 -25.32 32.31 3.67
CA LEU A 1051 -26.30 31.33 4.18
C LEU A 1051 -27.76 31.53 3.74
N ASN A 1052 -28.07 32.57 2.96
CA ASN A 1052 -29.40 32.87 2.45
C ASN A 1052 -29.53 32.66 0.91
N THR A 1053 -28.68 31.81 0.31
CA THR A 1053 -28.59 31.59 -1.14
C THR A 1053 -29.28 30.27 -1.56
N PRO A 1054 -30.43 30.30 -2.26
CA PRO A 1054 -31.14 29.10 -2.72
C PRO A 1054 -30.58 28.55 -4.05
N ALA A 1055 -30.88 27.27 -4.35
CA ALA A 1055 -30.47 26.60 -5.58
C ALA A 1055 -30.95 27.26 -6.90
N PRO A 1056 -30.21 27.05 -8.02
CA PRO A 1056 -30.80 26.93 -9.36
C PRO A 1056 -31.90 25.86 -9.37
N LYS A 1057 -33.03 26.12 -10.04
CA LYS A 1057 -34.28 25.38 -9.79
C LYS A 1057 -34.44 24.05 -10.53
N GLN A 1058 -33.60 23.74 -11.52
CA GLN A 1058 -33.90 22.69 -12.50
C GLN A 1058 -34.25 21.32 -11.90
N THR A 1059 -33.38 20.68 -11.11
CA THR A 1059 -33.55 19.26 -10.74
C THR A 1059 -34.82 18.97 -9.93
N PHE A 1060 -35.21 19.84 -8.99
CA PHE A 1060 -36.47 19.69 -8.26
C PHE A 1060 -37.69 19.79 -9.17
N HIS A 1061 -37.65 20.71 -10.15
CA HIS A 1061 -38.73 20.86 -11.12
C HIS A 1061 -38.85 19.62 -12.04
N VAL A 1062 -37.74 18.95 -12.36
CA VAL A 1062 -37.77 17.72 -13.18
C VAL A 1062 -38.54 16.61 -12.47
N ASN A 1063 -38.18 16.24 -11.24
CA ASN A 1063 -38.86 15.15 -10.50
C ASN A 1063 -40.35 15.46 -10.27
N VAL A 1064 -40.71 16.73 -10.03
CA VAL A 1064 -42.12 17.16 -9.92
C VAL A 1064 -42.86 17.00 -11.26
N ASN A 1065 -42.23 17.34 -12.38
CA ASN A 1065 -42.85 17.18 -13.70
C ASN A 1065 -43.01 15.70 -14.09
N LEU A 1066 -42.07 14.82 -13.74
CA LEU A 1066 -42.18 13.37 -13.95
C LEU A 1066 -43.35 12.77 -13.16
N GLY A 1067 -43.44 13.03 -11.85
CA GLY A 1067 -44.58 12.56 -11.04
C GLY A 1067 -45.93 13.17 -11.44
N LEU A 1068 -45.94 14.37 -12.05
CA LEU A 1068 -47.15 14.93 -12.66
C LEU A 1068 -47.48 14.27 -14.02
N ALA A 1069 -46.47 13.84 -14.79
CA ALA A 1069 -46.66 13.09 -16.02
C ALA A 1069 -47.29 11.72 -15.73
N GLU A 1070 -46.71 10.98 -14.78
CA GLU A 1070 -47.27 9.74 -14.21
C GLU A 1070 -48.73 9.94 -13.78
N TYR A 1071 -48.98 10.95 -12.94
CA TYR A 1071 -50.32 11.22 -12.42
C TYR A 1071 -51.33 11.49 -13.55
N TYR A 1072 -50.95 12.27 -14.57
CA TYR A 1072 -51.84 12.52 -15.71
C TYR A 1072 -52.02 11.28 -16.59
N HIS A 1073 -50.98 10.47 -16.80
CA HIS A 1073 -51.06 9.22 -17.55
C HIS A 1073 -52.04 8.23 -16.89
N LYS A 1074 -51.86 7.96 -15.59
CA LYS A 1074 -52.72 7.08 -14.78
C LYS A 1074 -54.17 7.58 -14.64
N ASN A 1075 -54.44 8.85 -14.99
CA ASN A 1075 -55.79 9.42 -15.07
C ASN A 1075 -56.33 9.55 -16.52
N ASN A 1076 -55.70 8.93 -17.52
CA ASN A 1076 -56.06 8.99 -18.95
C ASN A 1076 -56.00 10.41 -19.55
N MET A 1077 -55.16 11.29 -18.99
CA MET A 1077 -55.00 12.69 -19.42
C MET A 1077 -53.73 12.87 -20.29
N TYR A 1078 -53.59 12.03 -21.32
CA TYR A 1078 -52.37 11.87 -22.14
C TYR A 1078 -51.75 13.20 -22.62
N ASP A 1079 -52.54 14.13 -23.17
CA ASP A 1079 -52.05 15.44 -23.62
C ASP A 1079 -51.27 16.20 -22.53
N LYS A 1080 -51.69 16.07 -21.27
CA LYS A 1080 -51.03 16.71 -20.12
C LYS A 1080 -49.82 15.93 -19.62
N ALA A 1081 -49.86 14.60 -19.69
CA ALA A 1081 -48.70 13.78 -19.37
C ALA A 1081 -47.53 14.14 -20.30
N MET A 1082 -47.81 14.22 -21.60
CA MET A 1082 -46.90 14.72 -22.62
C MET A 1082 -46.43 16.16 -22.34
N GLU A 1083 -47.34 17.08 -21.97
CA GLU A 1083 -46.98 18.46 -21.65
C GLU A 1083 -45.98 18.57 -20.49
N GLN A 1084 -46.08 17.72 -19.46
CA GLN A 1084 -45.12 17.72 -18.35
C GLN A 1084 -43.80 17.04 -18.71
N MET A 1085 -43.83 15.91 -19.42
CA MET A 1085 -42.63 15.22 -19.91
C MET A 1085 -41.80 16.11 -20.85
N GLN A 1086 -42.46 16.95 -21.68
CA GLN A 1086 -41.79 17.97 -22.49
C GLN A 1086 -41.12 19.11 -21.68
N GLN A 1087 -41.41 19.26 -20.37
CA GLN A 1087 -40.68 20.19 -19.50
C GLN A 1087 -39.43 19.56 -18.87
N THR A 1088 -39.24 18.24 -18.94
CA THR A 1088 -38.04 17.56 -18.42
C THR A 1088 -36.99 17.36 -19.50
N GLY A 1089 -37.42 17.07 -20.73
CA GLY A 1089 -36.52 16.64 -21.81
C GLY A 1089 -36.15 15.17 -21.75
N THR A 1090 -36.89 14.37 -20.97
CA THR A 1090 -36.78 12.91 -20.98
C THR A 1090 -37.32 12.36 -22.30
N LEU A 1091 -36.64 11.35 -22.84
CA LEU A 1091 -37.16 10.55 -23.95
C LEU A 1091 -38.28 9.66 -23.42
N HIS A 1092 -39.54 10.03 -23.69
CA HIS A 1092 -40.69 9.29 -23.16
C HIS A 1092 -40.69 7.83 -23.60
N GLU A 1093 -41.24 6.99 -22.73
CA GLU A 1093 -41.12 5.53 -22.70
C GLU A 1093 -41.55 4.92 -24.03
N ASN A 1094 -42.72 5.35 -24.53
CA ASN A 1094 -43.29 4.87 -25.79
C ASN A 1094 -42.51 5.24 -27.07
N LEU A 1095 -41.37 5.96 -26.99
CA LEU A 1095 -40.44 6.17 -28.12
C LEU A 1095 -39.50 4.98 -28.35
N TRP A 1096 -39.30 4.15 -27.34
CA TRP A 1096 -38.27 3.13 -27.34
C TRP A 1096 -38.78 1.81 -27.93
N MET A 1097 -37.95 1.17 -28.73
CA MET A 1097 -38.01 -0.28 -28.95
C MET A 1097 -37.06 -0.93 -27.95
N THR A 1098 -37.46 -2.00 -27.28
CA THR A 1098 -36.58 -2.78 -26.40
C THR A 1098 -36.36 -4.20 -26.93
N LEU A 1099 -35.19 -4.75 -26.59
CA LEU A 1099 -34.77 -6.10 -26.98
C LEU A 1099 -33.96 -6.73 -25.85
N GLY A 1100 -34.45 -7.87 -25.37
CA GLY A 1100 -33.85 -8.68 -24.31
C GLY A 1100 -34.84 -9.74 -23.82
N PRO A 1101 -34.45 -10.55 -22.81
CA PRO A 1101 -33.14 -10.55 -22.18
C PRO A 1101 -32.11 -11.44 -22.90
N PHE A 1102 -30.87 -10.95 -22.95
CA PHE A 1102 -29.66 -11.70 -23.29
C PHE A 1102 -28.88 -12.05 -22.02
N ASP A 1103 -27.88 -12.93 -22.13
CA ASP A 1103 -27.09 -13.37 -20.98
C ASP A 1103 -26.14 -12.28 -20.43
N ASN A 1104 -25.81 -12.36 -19.15
CA ASN A 1104 -24.73 -11.61 -18.51
C ASN A 1104 -24.03 -12.43 -17.42
N ILE A 1105 -24.17 -13.77 -17.38
CA ILE A 1105 -23.57 -14.61 -16.33
C ILE A 1105 -22.06 -14.32 -16.23
N ALA A 1106 -21.59 -14.04 -15.00
CA ALA A 1106 -20.23 -13.60 -14.70
C ALA A 1106 -19.76 -12.32 -15.43
N GLY A 1107 -20.69 -11.44 -15.83
CA GLY A 1107 -20.41 -10.12 -16.39
C GLY A 1107 -20.01 -10.10 -17.88
N ILE A 1108 -20.08 -11.24 -18.58
CA ILE A 1108 -19.65 -11.36 -19.98
C ILE A 1108 -20.40 -10.40 -20.92
N GLY A 1109 -21.68 -10.17 -20.65
CA GLY A 1109 -22.63 -9.53 -21.54
C GLY A 1109 -22.32 -8.06 -21.81
N TYR A 1110 -21.55 -7.38 -20.94
CA TYR A 1110 -21.08 -6.02 -21.19
C TYR A 1110 -20.23 -5.93 -22.46
N ASN A 1111 -19.33 -6.89 -22.68
CA ASN A 1111 -18.46 -6.96 -23.86
C ASN A 1111 -19.09 -7.76 -25.01
N THR A 1112 -20.07 -8.63 -24.77
CA THR A 1112 -20.73 -9.40 -25.84
C THR A 1112 -21.61 -8.51 -26.75
N GLU A 1113 -21.34 -8.53 -28.05
CA GLU A 1113 -22.19 -7.94 -29.09
C GLU A 1113 -23.37 -8.89 -29.38
N TYR A 1114 -24.55 -8.60 -28.81
CA TYR A 1114 -25.77 -9.38 -29.04
C TYR A 1114 -26.60 -8.87 -30.23
N ILE A 1115 -26.37 -7.62 -30.63
CA ILE A 1115 -26.92 -6.94 -31.81
C ILE A 1115 -25.83 -6.06 -32.41
N PRO A 1116 -25.92 -5.68 -33.71
CA PRO A 1116 -24.97 -4.75 -34.30
C PRO A 1116 -24.86 -3.43 -33.55
N ASP A 1117 -23.64 -3.04 -33.17
CA ASP A 1117 -23.33 -1.70 -32.64
C ASP A 1117 -23.64 -0.59 -33.68
N ASP A 1118 -23.69 -0.94 -34.97
CA ASP A 1118 -24.21 -0.06 -36.02
C ASP A 1118 -25.73 0.11 -35.90
N THR A 1119 -26.11 1.16 -35.19
CA THR A 1119 -27.50 1.61 -35.00
C THR A 1119 -28.30 1.88 -36.28
N THR A 1120 -27.67 1.93 -37.46
CA THR A 1120 -28.34 2.03 -38.77
C THR A 1120 -28.67 0.68 -39.41
N GLN A 1121 -28.13 -0.42 -38.87
CA GLN A 1121 -28.40 -1.81 -39.29
C GLN A 1121 -29.42 -2.53 -38.40
N ILE A 1122 -30.03 -1.82 -37.44
CA ILE A 1122 -31.09 -2.37 -36.57
C ILE A 1122 -32.35 -2.65 -37.41
N ASP A 1123 -32.72 -3.93 -37.49
CA ASP A 1123 -33.95 -4.43 -38.12
C ASP A 1123 -34.98 -4.79 -37.02
N PRO A 1124 -36.07 -4.01 -36.85
CA PRO A 1124 -37.10 -4.29 -35.85
C PRO A 1124 -37.79 -5.66 -35.99
N ILE A 1125 -37.79 -6.29 -37.17
CA ILE A 1125 -38.42 -7.61 -37.39
C ILE A 1125 -37.42 -8.78 -37.33
N ALA A 1126 -36.13 -8.52 -37.07
CA ALA A 1126 -35.11 -9.55 -36.90
C ALA A 1126 -35.33 -10.37 -35.61
N LYS A 1127 -34.78 -11.60 -35.59
CA LYS A 1127 -34.86 -12.54 -34.47
C LYS A 1127 -33.50 -12.99 -33.95
N TYR A 1128 -33.19 -12.53 -32.75
CA TYR A 1128 -31.94 -12.75 -32.03
C TYR A 1128 -32.09 -13.92 -31.05
N ASP A 1129 -30.98 -14.54 -30.65
CA ASP A 1129 -30.97 -15.58 -29.62
C ASP A 1129 -30.97 -14.92 -28.24
N GLY A 1130 -32.15 -14.86 -27.60
CA GLY A 1130 -32.27 -14.60 -26.18
C GLY A 1130 -32.06 -15.90 -25.39
N ILE A 1131 -32.00 -15.78 -24.06
CA ILE A 1131 -31.63 -16.91 -23.18
C ILE A 1131 -32.53 -18.13 -23.35
N ASP A 1132 -33.85 -17.94 -23.27
CA ASP A 1132 -34.84 -19.03 -23.31
C ASP A 1132 -35.55 -19.17 -24.68
N GLU A 1133 -35.56 -18.11 -25.50
CA GLU A 1133 -36.24 -18.10 -26.81
C GLU A 1133 -35.68 -17.10 -27.83
N LYS A 1134 -36.09 -17.27 -29.10
CA LYS A 1134 -35.82 -16.33 -30.21
C LYS A 1134 -36.63 -15.04 -30.06
N ILE A 1135 -36.06 -14.07 -29.36
CA ILE A 1135 -36.60 -12.71 -29.15
C ILE A 1135 -36.46 -11.84 -30.41
N SER A 1136 -37.29 -10.80 -30.49
CA SER A 1136 -37.24 -9.71 -31.48
C SER A 1136 -37.45 -8.39 -30.77
N TRP A 1137 -37.18 -7.27 -31.45
CA TRP A 1137 -37.53 -5.95 -30.92
C TRP A 1137 -39.03 -5.88 -30.62
N LYS A 1138 -39.38 -5.21 -29.54
CA LYS A 1138 -40.76 -4.96 -29.09
C LYS A 1138 -40.88 -3.47 -28.83
N LYS A 1139 -42.01 -2.84 -29.19
CA LYS A 1139 -42.27 -1.46 -28.76
C LYS A 1139 -42.42 -1.44 -27.24
N PHE A 1140 -41.70 -0.53 -26.58
CA PHE A 1140 -41.81 -0.36 -25.14
C PHE A 1140 -43.16 0.29 -24.81
N THR A 1141 -43.88 -0.28 -23.85
CA THR A 1141 -45.20 0.19 -23.43
C THR A 1141 -45.28 0.16 -21.91
N ASP A 1142 -44.91 1.27 -21.29
CA ASP A 1142 -44.98 1.42 -19.84
C ASP A 1142 -46.34 1.97 -19.38
N THR A 1143 -46.67 1.71 -18.11
CA THR A 1143 -47.87 2.20 -17.41
C THR A 1143 -47.56 3.24 -16.32
N ALA A 1144 -46.30 3.41 -15.91
CA ALA A 1144 -45.87 4.42 -14.95
C ALA A 1144 -45.89 5.82 -15.57
N PHE A 1145 -45.13 6.04 -16.65
CA PHE A 1145 -44.92 7.32 -17.34
C PHE A 1145 -44.15 8.34 -16.48
N ASP A 1146 -43.11 7.86 -15.79
CA ASP A 1146 -42.26 8.59 -14.84
C ASP A 1146 -40.84 8.89 -15.37
N GLY A 1147 -40.55 8.52 -16.62
CA GLY A 1147 -39.28 8.76 -17.31
C GLY A 1147 -38.27 7.61 -17.23
N PHE A 1148 -38.59 6.50 -16.57
CA PHE A 1148 -37.71 5.33 -16.44
C PHE A 1148 -38.01 4.27 -17.52
N ILE A 1149 -36.95 3.70 -18.11
CA ILE A 1149 -37.05 2.58 -19.06
C ILE A 1149 -36.76 1.27 -18.33
N ASP A 1150 -37.78 0.74 -17.66
CA ASP A 1150 -37.79 -0.55 -16.96
C ASP A 1150 -37.77 -1.73 -17.95
N PHE A 1151 -36.77 -2.62 -17.88
CA PHE A 1151 -36.69 -3.79 -18.76
C PHE A 1151 -37.55 -4.98 -18.33
N GLY A 1152 -38.19 -4.94 -17.15
CA GLY A 1152 -39.18 -5.91 -16.68
C GLY A 1152 -38.83 -6.56 -15.35
N GLU A 1153 -39.23 -7.82 -15.16
CA GLU A 1153 -39.03 -8.54 -13.89
C GLU A 1153 -37.55 -8.53 -13.44
N ASP A 1154 -37.35 -8.40 -12.12
CA ASP A 1154 -36.04 -8.47 -11.44
C ASP A 1154 -35.33 -9.80 -11.76
N ILE A 1155 -34.46 -9.80 -12.76
CA ILE A 1155 -33.73 -10.99 -13.20
C ILE A 1155 -32.23 -10.66 -13.23
N ASN A 1156 -31.51 -11.25 -12.27
CA ASN A 1156 -30.06 -11.14 -12.13
C ASN A 1156 -29.33 -11.66 -13.38
N TRP A 1157 -28.17 -11.06 -13.67
CA TRP A 1157 -27.25 -11.41 -14.75
C TRP A 1157 -27.89 -11.39 -16.14
N ARG A 1158 -28.36 -10.22 -16.60
CA ARG A 1158 -29.05 -10.04 -17.90
C ARG A 1158 -28.58 -8.81 -18.67
N VAL A 1159 -28.60 -8.88 -20.00
CA VAL A 1159 -28.41 -7.72 -20.89
C VAL A 1159 -29.68 -7.40 -21.66
N ALA A 1160 -29.99 -6.11 -21.80
CA ALA A 1160 -31.04 -5.60 -22.66
C ALA A 1160 -30.60 -4.33 -23.39
N TYR A 1161 -31.26 -4.06 -24.50
CA TYR A 1161 -31.02 -2.91 -25.35
C TYR A 1161 -32.31 -2.11 -25.53
N ALA A 1162 -32.18 -0.79 -25.63
CA ALA A 1162 -33.25 0.13 -25.98
C ALA A 1162 -32.80 1.04 -27.14
N TRP A 1163 -33.61 1.14 -28.19
CA TRP A 1163 -33.33 1.92 -29.39
C TRP A 1163 -34.45 2.91 -29.72
N THR A 1164 -34.09 4.10 -30.20
CA THR A 1164 -35.03 5.12 -30.68
C THR A 1164 -34.40 6.08 -31.69
N THR A 1165 -35.19 6.96 -32.32
CA THR A 1165 -34.71 8.00 -33.25
C THR A 1165 -35.26 9.39 -32.94
N ILE A 1166 -34.41 10.40 -33.09
CA ILE A 1166 -34.72 11.81 -32.82
C ILE A 1166 -34.27 12.71 -33.98
N SER A 1167 -35.10 13.69 -34.35
CA SER A 1167 -34.79 14.63 -35.43
C SER A 1167 -34.43 16.01 -34.88
N SER A 1168 -33.22 16.49 -35.21
CA SER A 1168 -32.73 17.84 -34.87
C SER A 1168 -32.86 18.78 -36.08
N PRO A 1169 -33.37 20.02 -35.93
CA PRO A 1169 -33.58 20.94 -37.04
C PRO A 1169 -32.26 21.52 -37.58
N ASP A 1170 -31.17 21.46 -36.83
CA ASP A 1170 -29.81 21.86 -37.17
C ASP A 1170 -28.78 20.99 -36.43
N GLU A 1171 -27.50 21.22 -36.70
CA GLU A 1171 -26.39 20.56 -36.00
C GLU A 1171 -26.07 21.35 -34.72
N ARG A 1172 -26.08 20.67 -33.56
CA ARG A 1172 -26.00 21.32 -32.24
C ARG A 1172 -25.36 20.42 -31.19
N GLU A 1173 -24.61 21.03 -30.28
CA GLU A 1173 -24.20 20.39 -29.02
C GLU A 1173 -25.40 20.30 -28.07
N VAL A 1174 -25.55 19.16 -27.41
CA VAL A 1174 -26.53 18.89 -26.36
C VAL A 1174 -25.88 18.07 -25.25
N LEU A 1175 -26.47 18.09 -24.06
CA LEU A 1175 -26.08 17.21 -22.96
C LEU A 1175 -27.06 16.04 -22.86
N PHE A 1176 -26.56 14.82 -23.02
CA PHE A 1176 -27.25 13.60 -22.60
C PHE A 1176 -27.05 13.46 -21.10
N ARG A 1177 -28.13 13.56 -20.33
CA ARG A 1177 -28.15 13.34 -18.87
C ARG A 1177 -28.72 11.96 -18.60
N PHE A 1178 -27.91 11.09 -18.01
CA PHE A 1178 -28.11 9.64 -18.06
C PHE A 1178 -27.76 8.94 -16.75
N GLY A 1179 -28.48 7.87 -16.44
CA GLY A 1179 -28.10 6.90 -15.42
C GLY A 1179 -28.83 5.57 -15.62
N SER A 1180 -28.08 4.48 -15.60
CA SER A 1180 -28.57 3.10 -15.63
C SER A 1180 -28.43 2.41 -14.28
N ASP A 1181 -29.19 1.33 -14.10
CA ASP A 1181 -28.76 0.26 -13.22
C ASP A 1181 -27.59 -0.48 -13.88
N ASP A 1182 -26.64 -0.89 -13.05
CA ASP A 1182 -25.37 -1.51 -13.38
C ASP A 1182 -24.67 -0.95 -14.65
N GLN A 1183 -24.02 -1.84 -15.39
CA GLN A 1183 -23.07 -1.49 -16.43
C GLN A 1183 -23.80 -1.13 -17.72
N SER A 1184 -23.39 -0.08 -18.42
CA SER A 1184 -24.12 0.42 -19.59
C SER A 1184 -23.26 1.08 -20.65
N LYS A 1185 -23.83 1.19 -21.86
CA LYS A 1185 -23.25 1.87 -23.02
C LYS A 1185 -24.32 2.65 -23.77
N ILE A 1186 -23.92 3.73 -24.45
CA ILE A 1186 -24.78 4.51 -25.34
C ILE A 1186 -24.06 4.77 -26.66
N TRP A 1187 -24.74 4.53 -27.78
CA TRP A 1187 -24.32 4.91 -29.11
C TRP A 1187 -25.26 5.98 -29.67
N LEU A 1188 -24.68 7.04 -30.23
CA LEU A 1188 -25.37 8.07 -31.00
C LEU A 1188 -24.87 7.99 -32.44
N ASN A 1189 -25.75 7.74 -33.41
CA ASN A 1189 -25.37 7.58 -34.82
C ASN A 1189 -24.22 6.58 -35.02
N SER A 1190 -24.34 5.39 -34.42
CA SER A 1190 -23.36 4.30 -34.49
C SER A 1190 -21.98 4.64 -33.93
N THR A 1191 -21.87 5.71 -33.14
CA THR A 1191 -20.66 6.12 -32.43
C THR A 1191 -20.91 5.94 -30.94
N GLU A 1192 -20.10 5.12 -30.24
CA GLU A 1192 -20.16 5.03 -28.78
C GLU A 1192 -19.84 6.41 -28.18
N VAL A 1193 -20.77 6.96 -27.39
CA VAL A 1193 -20.64 8.26 -26.72
C VAL A 1193 -20.56 8.14 -25.21
N PHE A 1194 -20.86 6.96 -24.66
CA PHE A 1194 -20.78 6.66 -23.23
C PHE A 1194 -20.58 5.17 -22.99
N ALA A 1195 -19.77 4.84 -22.00
CA ALA A 1195 -19.52 3.48 -21.51
C ALA A 1195 -19.22 3.55 -20.01
N ASP A 1196 -19.84 2.67 -19.22
CA ASP A 1196 -19.72 2.63 -17.77
C ASP A 1196 -19.74 1.18 -17.28
N THR A 1197 -18.64 0.72 -16.70
CA THR A 1197 -18.40 -0.67 -16.29
C THR A 1197 -18.79 -0.96 -14.84
N ARG A 1198 -19.52 -0.06 -14.17
CA ARG A 1198 -19.79 -0.13 -12.73
C ARG A 1198 -21.15 -0.75 -12.44
N ALA A 1199 -21.20 -1.76 -11.57
CA ALA A 1199 -22.42 -2.13 -10.86
C ALA A 1199 -22.89 -0.95 -9.97
N GLN A 1200 -24.16 -0.55 -10.07
CA GLN A 1200 -24.69 0.72 -9.55
C GLN A 1200 -26.21 0.84 -9.70
N THR A 1201 -26.85 1.79 -9.01
CA THR A 1201 -28.29 2.12 -9.25
C THR A 1201 -28.48 3.25 -10.27
N ALA A 1202 -29.59 3.17 -11.02
CA ALA A 1202 -30.11 4.22 -11.88
C ALA A 1202 -30.47 5.48 -11.07
N LEU A 1203 -29.70 6.54 -11.24
CA LEU A 1203 -29.99 7.85 -10.68
C LEU A 1203 -30.17 8.87 -11.82
N LEU A 1204 -31.23 9.65 -11.75
CA LEU A 1204 -31.52 10.70 -12.72
C LEU A 1204 -30.38 11.73 -12.76
N ASP A 1205 -29.99 12.16 -13.97
CA ASP A 1205 -28.91 13.11 -14.25
C ASP A 1205 -27.49 12.72 -13.77
N LYS A 1206 -27.29 11.49 -13.27
CA LYS A 1206 -26.03 10.99 -12.68
C LYS A 1206 -24.78 11.26 -13.52
N ASN A 1207 -24.84 10.92 -14.80
CA ASN A 1207 -23.81 11.20 -15.78
C ASN A 1207 -24.30 12.32 -16.72
N THR A 1208 -23.43 13.24 -17.09
CA THR A 1208 -23.73 14.33 -18.03
C THR A 1208 -22.72 14.28 -19.18
N ILE A 1209 -23.20 13.93 -20.37
CA ILE A 1209 -22.40 13.49 -21.52
C ILE A 1209 -22.60 14.50 -22.66
N PRO A 1210 -21.58 15.28 -23.05
CA PRO A 1210 -21.70 16.23 -24.17
C PRO A 1210 -21.66 15.48 -25.50
N VAL A 1211 -22.68 15.68 -26.34
CA VAL A 1211 -22.79 15.04 -27.65
C VAL A 1211 -23.29 16.02 -28.72
N THR A 1212 -22.94 15.79 -29.97
CA THR A 1212 -23.42 16.61 -31.11
C THR A 1212 -24.51 15.88 -31.87
N LEU A 1213 -25.73 16.43 -31.85
CA LEU A 1213 -26.79 15.98 -32.75
C LEU A 1213 -26.53 16.55 -34.15
N LYS A 1214 -26.59 15.69 -35.17
CA LYS A 1214 -26.52 16.08 -36.58
C LYS A 1214 -27.86 16.65 -37.02
N LYS A 1215 -27.85 17.54 -38.02
CA LYS A 1215 -29.08 18.02 -38.66
C LYS A 1215 -29.82 16.88 -39.35
N GLY A 1216 -31.10 16.71 -39.04
CA GLY A 1216 -31.93 15.60 -39.49
C GLY A 1216 -32.09 14.54 -38.40
N GLU A 1217 -32.37 13.31 -38.82
CA GLU A 1217 -32.57 12.17 -37.93
C GLU A 1217 -31.25 11.70 -37.31
N ASN A 1218 -31.33 11.29 -36.04
CA ASN A 1218 -30.24 10.72 -35.26
C ASN A 1218 -30.74 9.45 -34.57
N THR A 1219 -29.96 8.38 -34.60
CA THR A 1219 -30.26 7.12 -33.89
C THR A 1219 -29.63 7.13 -32.50
N ILE A 1220 -30.35 6.64 -31.49
CA ILE A 1220 -29.84 6.39 -30.14
C ILE A 1220 -30.03 4.91 -29.84
N LEU A 1221 -28.97 4.25 -29.39
CA LEU A 1221 -28.99 2.91 -28.80
C LEU A 1221 -28.43 2.99 -27.38
N VAL A 1222 -29.10 2.34 -26.43
CA VAL A 1222 -28.64 2.14 -25.04
C VAL A 1222 -28.54 0.64 -24.79
N LYS A 1223 -27.47 0.21 -24.12
CA LYS A 1223 -27.28 -1.16 -23.60
C LYS A 1223 -27.18 -1.09 -22.08
N VAL A 1224 -27.87 -1.97 -21.38
CA VAL A 1224 -27.81 -2.14 -19.91
C VAL A 1224 -27.51 -3.60 -19.59
N CYS A 1225 -26.60 -3.83 -18.65
CA CYS A 1225 -26.06 -5.13 -18.28
C CYS A 1225 -26.21 -5.31 -16.77
N ASN A 1226 -27.37 -5.83 -16.36
CA ASN A 1226 -27.76 -6.07 -14.98
C ASN A 1226 -26.95 -7.21 -14.35
N GLU A 1227 -26.54 -7.03 -13.10
CA GLU A 1227 -25.99 -8.05 -12.24
C GLU A 1227 -27.06 -8.55 -11.26
N GLU A 1228 -27.72 -7.67 -10.49
CA GLU A 1228 -28.77 -8.06 -9.52
C GLU A 1228 -29.98 -7.11 -9.43
N MET A 1229 -31.17 -7.68 -9.18
CA MET A 1229 -32.43 -6.97 -8.94
C MET A 1229 -32.99 -6.21 -10.17
N SER A 1230 -33.67 -5.08 -9.94
CA SER A 1230 -34.40 -4.26 -10.91
C SER A 1230 -33.47 -3.53 -11.86
N TRP A 1231 -33.88 -3.38 -13.13
CA TRP A 1231 -32.96 -2.96 -14.19
C TRP A 1231 -33.60 -2.05 -15.25
N GLY A 1232 -33.06 -0.84 -15.37
CA GLY A 1232 -33.46 0.11 -16.40
C GLY A 1232 -32.51 1.30 -16.53
N PHE A 1233 -33.00 2.39 -17.13
CA PHE A 1233 -32.26 3.64 -17.22
C PHE A 1233 -33.16 4.88 -17.36
N TYR A 1234 -32.57 6.05 -17.07
CA TYR A 1234 -33.10 7.37 -17.45
C TYR A 1234 -32.23 7.99 -18.54
N LEU A 1235 -32.83 8.62 -19.56
CA LEU A 1235 -32.11 9.48 -20.51
C LEU A 1235 -32.88 10.77 -20.82
N ARG A 1236 -32.22 11.91 -20.59
CA ARG A 1236 -32.70 13.26 -20.89
C ARG A 1236 -31.76 13.99 -21.85
N ILE A 1237 -32.29 14.89 -22.67
CA ILE A 1237 -31.52 15.73 -23.60
C ILE A 1237 -31.74 17.21 -23.25
N THR A 1238 -30.67 17.90 -22.81
CA THR A 1238 -30.76 19.28 -22.32
C THR A 1238 -29.68 20.20 -22.88
N ASP A 1239 -29.88 21.51 -22.70
CA ASP A 1239 -28.79 22.50 -22.76
C ASP A 1239 -27.85 22.40 -21.53
N THR A 1240 -26.84 23.28 -21.46
CA THR A 1240 -25.90 23.38 -20.33
C THR A 1240 -26.58 23.60 -18.99
N ASP A 1241 -27.66 24.37 -19.00
CA ASP A 1241 -28.39 24.81 -17.81
C ASP A 1241 -29.41 23.74 -17.36
N GLY A 1242 -29.59 22.66 -18.12
CA GLY A 1242 -30.49 21.55 -17.80
C GLY A 1242 -31.92 21.71 -18.35
N ASN A 1243 -32.16 22.67 -19.25
CA ASN A 1243 -33.46 22.90 -19.88
C ASN A 1243 -33.66 22.00 -21.12
N PRO A 1244 -34.90 21.58 -21.43
CA PRO A 1244 -35.21 20.78 -22.61
C PRO A 1244 -35.24 21.59 -23.92
N PHE A 1245 -34.77 20.98 -25.01
CA PHE A 1245 -34.96 21.51 -26.37
C PHE A 1245 -36.38 21.24 -26.86
N LYS A 1246 -37.16 22.30 -27.12
CA LYS A 1246 -38.58 22.22 -27.54
C LYS A 1246 -38.78 22.08 -29.05
N ASP A 1247 -37.69 22.01 -29.80
CA ASP A 1247 -37.65 21.93 -31.26
C ASP A 1247 -37.00 20.64 -31.79
N LEU A 1248 -36.59 19.73 -30.91
CA LEU A 1248 -36.32 18.34 -31.26
C LEU A 1248 -37.64 17.61 -31.53
N ILE A 1249 -37.69 16.83 -32.61
CA ILE A 1249 -38.85 16.01 -32.98
C ILE A 1249 -38.52 14.56 -32.67
N PHE A 1250 -39.23 13.98 -31.70
CA PHE A 1250 -39.13 12.56 -31.39
C PHE A 1250 -39.99 11.76 -32.37
N ASN A 1251 -39.41 10.73 -33.01
CA ASN A 1251 -40.13 9.91 -33.97
C ASN A 1251 -40.87 8.78 -33.25
N ASP A 1252 -42.20 8.80 -33.26
CA ASP A 1252 -43.02 7.72 -32.73
C ASP A 1252 -42.88 6.45 -33.60
N THR A 1253 -42.42 5.36 -33.01
CA THR A 1253 -42.17 4.08 -33.68
C THR A 1253 -43.49 3.40 -34.04
N GLN A 1254 -43.85 3.37 -35.32
CA GLN A 1254 -45.15 2.82 -35.77
C GLN A 1254 -45.18 1.28 -35.73
N ASP A 1255 -46.37 0.73 -35.45
CA ASP A 1255 -46.68 -0.71 -35.33
C ASP A 1255 -46.40 -1.55 -36.61
#